data_AF-A0A7Z9R0M7-F1
#
_entry.id   AF-A0A7Z9R0M7-F1
#
_cell.length_a   1.000
_cell.length_b   1.000
_cell.length_c   1.000
_cell.angle_alpha   90.00
_cell.angle_beta   90.00
_cell.angle_gamma   90.00
#
_symmetry.space_group_name_H-M   'P 1'
#
loop_
_entity.id
_entity.type
_entity.pdbx_description
1 polymer ?
#
loop_
_entity_poly.entity_id
_entity_poly.type
_entity_poly.pdbx_seq_one_letter_code
_entity_poly.pdbx_strand_id
1 'polypeptide(L)'
;MAWRTPLSLTNFCQKTLPLLDHHVKEDRIMEAVATIIETDQWNSFNRFHDTTKTLVRYYQEAGVDVEVASLPTGGEMGSGRWIIHQAADINKATVDIINPVGQRLLDYQDNPWHLIQWSGSTPAAGIESKIVIIDSRKELDRISAKGLVGKMVLTDLNPRHHLQKLIDTGAVGVITDRPIPNLSDAIGWTKFGWGGIPIGVTGNQQDFVGLVISKTQGAELRQLLKKHGKVVVRTQVDIDRYHGSHDVVSGIIRGADDPQDELWVLAHSAEPGAHDNASGVALCVEIARIMAELIAQKLLPRPKRSIRLLSAYECYGFFKYLEDTRYLQTPLAGVVVDTIGSKSEVCDGRLEWHATIPMSAGFVDRVGEAIIHATLNLSSPGYQLYLEPFVSTSDTLIGDPKYGFPAPWLTTHHQDQNIGFDAYHSSADTINLIDPKGLVTCVTAIAGYLYYLADAGSQEVIELATAETDRTISQLRKSPQRLKAKVDYICHGHRETINRLKRWMWGGDRKEILVHLDNCQHQVQEAASSIMSRPVTFRKARTQKGEINNQVYPHRTAVLSPDWGNNTNSEIRLKMEKSRLKPWALFWADSNRSLEEIADALSVEYGKKVTLRQVTNFFEAHQELGYVKLIKAKDRISKSQLVTNLHQLGLESGMNLMVHSSLSQIGYPIGGANMVVEALLEVIGDQGTLMMPSFNHRSAEIFNPMTTPTINGAIPEAMWRRMEAVRSLHPTHAVTAIGPKAAEYCEGHLEIGIWAEDSPIGRLIHGGGYILSLGVTHESSTAYHVAEVSMPCGCIDPFGNIDRVVTSDGTVAEVKGLAFRAGVCPVSPAELDTALNNLGLQRLGKVGKADAALVKASDLWEIRRQHLKDACPNCTIQPSIRK
;
A
#
# COMPACT_ATOMS: atom_id res chain seq x y z
N MET A 1 -27.85 12.04 9.03
CA MET A 1 -27.54 11.91 10.45
C MET A 1 -26.04 11.71 10.60
N ALA A 2 -25.48 11.92 11.78
CA ALA A 2 -24.10 11.53 12.07
C ALA A 2 -23.95 10.01 11.90
N TRP A 3 -22.73 9.54 11.63
CA TRP A 3 -22.44 8.10 11.61
C TRP A 3 -22.75 7.52 12.99
N ARG A 4 -23.54 6.44 13.05
CA ARG A 4 -23.91 5.82 14.32
C ARG A 4 -22.82 4.84 14.70
N THR A 5 -22.11 5.14 15.79
CA THR A 5 -21.06 4.26 16.32
C THR A 5 -21.62 2.87 16.61
N PRO A 6 -21.03 1.80 16.06
CA PRO A 6 -21.34 0.41 16.40
C PRO A 6 -21.35 0.14 17.90
N LEU A 7 -22.12 -0.86 18.34
CA LEU A 7 -22.22 -1.22 19.75
C LEU A 7 -20.92 -1.87 20.23
N SER A 8 -20.33 -2.75 19.41
CA SER A 8 -18.99 -3.32 19.61
C SER A 8 -17.94 -2.24 19.86
N LEU A 9 -17.86 -1.25 18.98
CA LEU A 9 -16.93 -0.12 19.10
C LEU A 9 -17.23 0.77 20.33
N THR A 10 -18.51 1.02 20.62
CA THR A 10 -18.91 1.78 21.83
C THR A 10 -18.44 1.06 23.10
N ASN A 11 -18.66 -0.25 23.19
CA ASN A 11 -18.21 -1.07 24.30
C ASN A 11 -16.68 -1.09 24.42
N PHE A 12 -15.99 -1.18 23.29
CA PHE A 12 -14.53 -1.11 23.24
C PHE A 12 -13.99 0.20 23.82
N CYS A 13 -14.53 1.35 23.36
CA CYS A 13 -14.15 2.67 23.85
C CYS A 13 -14.45 2.86 25.36
N GLN A 14 -15.46 2.18 25.91
CA GLN A 14 -15.82 2.30 27.33
C GLN A 14 -15.01 1.38 28.24
N LYS A 15 -14.51 0.25 27.74
CA LYS A 15 -13.88 -0.80 28.57
C LYS A 15 -12.39 -0.97 28.33
N THR A 16 -11.97 -1.04 27.07
CA THR A 16 -10.59 -1.35 26.70
C THR A 16 -9.75 -0.11 26.55
N LEU A 17 -10.31 0.96 26.00
CA LEU A 17 -9.57 2.21 25.79
C LEU A 17 -9.05 2.85 27.10
N PRO A 18 -9.81 2.90 28.21
CA PRO A 18 -9.28 3.40 29.49
C PRO A 18 -8.18 2.52 30.08
N LEU A 19 -8.20 1.21 29.78
CA LEU A 19 -7.15 0.28 30.20
C LEU A 19 -5.83 0.58 29.49
N LEU A 20 -5.89 0.84 28.16
CA LEU A 20 -4.73 1.26 27.38
C LEU A 20 -4.15 2.56 27.93
N ASP A 21 -5.00 3.57 28.12
CA ASP A 21 -4.63 4.90 28.62
C ASP A 21 -3.85 4.84 29.94
N HIS A 22 -4.33 4.03 30.89
CA HIS A 22 -3.69 3.87 32.20
C HIS A 22 -2.26 3.28 32.14
N HIS A 23 -1.96 2.50 31.10
CA HIS A 23 -0.68 1.79 30.96
C HIS A 23 0.41 2.59 30.25
N VAL A 24 0.04 3.61 29.47
CA VAL A 24 1.01 4.54 28.88
C VAL A 24 1.70 5.36 29.98
N LYS A 25 3.01 5.54 29.91
CA LYS A 25 3.76 6.34 30.89
C LYS A 25 4.49 7.50 30.22
N GLU A 26 4.21 8.71 30.68
CA GLU A 26 4.80 9.96 30.18
C GLU A 26 6.34 9.90 30.16
N ASP A 27 6.97 9.51 31.27
CA ASP A 27 8.44 9.46 31.36
C ASP A 27 9.07 8.50 30.35
N ARG A 28 8.44 7.32 30.12
CA ARG A 28 8.95 6.28 29.21
C ARG A 28 8.95 6.72 27.76
N ILE A 29 7.86 7.35 27.33
CA ILE A 29 7.75 7.82 25.94
C ILE A 29 8.63 9.05 25.70
N MET A 30 8.76 9.94 26.67
CA MET A 30 9.66 11.10 26.54
C MET A 30 11.14 10.69 26.51
N GLU A 31 11.53 9.65 27.25
CA GLU A 31 12.86 9.05 27.14
C GLU A 31 13.12 8.47 25.74
N ALA A 32 12.13 7.78 25.17
CA ALA A 32 12.23 7.25 23.81
C ALA A 32 12.39 8.38 22.78
N VAL A 33 11.60 9.46 22.88
CA VAL A 33 11.73 10.65 22.02
C VAL A 33 13.15 11.23 22.13
N ALA A 34 13.66 11.46 23.34
CA ALA A 34 15.00 12.00 23.55
C ALA A 34 16.09 11.12 22.90
N THR A 35 16.01 9.80 23.11
CA THR A 35 16.99 8.85 22.57
C THR A 35 16.96 8.79 21.05
N ILE A 36 15.78 8.86 20.43
CA ILE A 36 15.63 8.83 18.97
C ILE A 36 16.19 10.13 18.36
N ILE A 37 15.93 11.29 18.96
CA ILE A 37 16.52 12.58 18.53
C ILE A 37 18.05 12.48 18.49
N GLU A 38 18.66 11.91 19.53
CA GLU A 38 20.12 11.80 19.63
C GLU A 38 20.75 11.03 18.47
N THR A 39 20.06 9.98 17.98
CA THR A 39 20.55 9.13 16.88
C THR A 39 20.16 9.63 15.49
N ASP A 40 18.98 10.24 15.31
CA ASP A 40 18.50 10.69 13.99
C ASP A 40 18.98 12.09 13.56
N GLN A 41 19.36 12.95 14.50
CA GLN A 41 19.70 14.36 14.22
C GLN A 41 20.82 14.58 13.19
N TRP A 42 21.68 13.59 12.96
CA TRP A 42 22.91 13.73 12.18
C TRP A 42 22.68 13.82 10.68
N ASN A 43 21.55 13.35 10.14
CA ASN A 43 21.30 13.35 8.70
C ASN A 43 22.44 12.68 7.88
N SER A 44 22.99 11.58 8.40
CA SER A 44 24.16 10.86 7.88
C SER A 44 23.88 9.37 7.88
N PHE A 45 24.16 8.67 6.78
CA PHE A 45 23.71 7.27 6.59
C PHE A 45 24.31 6.29 7.60
N ASN A 46 25.60 6.43 7.90
CA ASN A 46 26.25 5.66 8.96
C ASN A 46 25.62 5.85 10.35
N ARG A 47 24.97 7.00 10.62
CA ARG A 47 24.29 7.30 11.88
C ARG A 47 22.84 6.79 11.92
N PHE A 48 22.16 6.67 10.78
CA PHE A 48 20.81 6.10 10.75
C PHE A 48 20.78 4.64 11.24
N HIS A 49 21.85 3.89 11.05
CA HIS A 49 21.98 2.54 11.61
C HIS A 49 22.09 2.51 13.14
N ASP A 50 22.47 3.62 13.79
CA ASP A 50 22.42 3.72 15.25
C ASP A 50 20.96 3.82 15.73
N THR A 51 20.11 4.54 15.00
CA THR A 51 18.65 4.53 15.23
C THR A 51 18.09 3.12 15.04
N THR A 52 18.51 2.39 13.99
CA THR A 52 18.14 0.97 13.81
C THR A 52 18.41 0.16 15.07
N LYS A 53 19.63 0.25 15.64
CA LYS A 53 20.01 -0.49 16.86
C LYS A 53 19.17 -0.08 18.06
N THR A 54 18.89 1.21 18.22
CA THR A 54 18.04 1.74 19.30
C THR A 54 16.63 1.14 19.23
N LEU A 55 16.00 1.16 18.05
CA LEU A 55 14.65 0.62 17.86
C LEU A 55 14.59 -0.90 18.06
N VAL A 56 15.58 -1.63 17.54
CA VAL A 56 15.69 -3.08 17.76
C VAL A 56 15.76 -3.40 19.25
N ARG A 57 16.60 -2.69 20.01
CA ARG A 57 16.70 -2.86 21.46
C ARG A 57 15.34 -2.63 22.13
N TYR A 58 14.67 -1.52 21.82
CA TYR A 58 13.38 -1.19 22.43
C TYR A 58 12.29 -2.21 22.14
N TYR A 59 12.21 -2.74 20.92
CA TYR A 59 11.24 -3.79 20.61
C TYR A 59 11.58 -5.13 21.27
N GLN A 60 12.87 -5.50 21.36
CA GLN A 60 13.31 -6.69 22.09
C GLN A 60 12.98 -6.58 23.59
N GLU A 61 13.23 -5.42 24.20
CA GLU A 61 12.89 -5.14 25.61
C GLU A 61 11.37 -5.17 25.85
N ALA A 62 10.58 -4.75 24.86
CA ALA A 62 9.12 -4.85 24.90
C ALA A 62 8.61 -6.31 24.80
N GLY A 63 9.46 -7.26 24.40
CA GLY A 63 9.08 -8.66 24.23
C GLY A 63 8.23 -8.94 22.99
N VAL A 64 8.35 -8.10 21.96
CA VAL A 64 7.70 -8.31 20.66
C VAL A 64 8.71 -8.84 19.63
N ASP A 65 8.21 -9.44 18.55
CA ASP A 65 9.06 -9.87 17.44
C ASP A 65 9.67 -8.65 16.74
N VAL A 66 10.91 -8.77 16.27
CA VAL A 66 11.63 -7.68 15.60
C VAL A 66 12.12 -8.13 14.24
N GLU A 67 11.89 -7.30 13.24
CA GLU A 67 12.37 -7.49 11.87
C GLU A 67 13.15 -6.26 11.40
N VAL A 68 14.28 -6.48 10.74
CA VAL A 68 15.05 -5.43 10.07
C VAL A 68 15.26 -5.83 8.62
N ALA A 69 14.67 -5.06 7.71
CA ALA A 69 14.88 -5.22 6.28
C ALA A 69 15.83 -4.12 5.77
N SER A 70 17.02 -4.51 5.30
CA SER A 70 17.98 -3.57 4.74
C SER A 70 17.73 -3.38 3.24
N LEU A 71 17.47 -2.14 2.84
CA LEU A 71 17.11 -1.76 1.48
C LEU A 71 18.28 -1.08 0.78
N PRO A 72 18.75 -1.57 -0.37
CA PRO A 72 19.88 -0.98 -1.06
C PRO A 72 19.54 0.39 -1.64
N THR A 73 20.45 1.34 -1.50
CA THR A 73 20.47 2.59 -2.27
C THR A 73 20.90 2.32 -3.73
N GLY A 74 20.51 3.20 -4.64
CA GLY A 74 20.66 3.07 -6.08
C GLY A 74 19.40 2.52 -6.75
N GLY A 75 19.48 2.31 -8.06
CA GLY A 75 18.37 1.81 -8.86
C GLY A 75 18.39 2.37 -10.28
N GLU A 76 17.38 2.01 -11.06
CA GLU A 76 17.22 2.52 -12.43
C GLU A 76 16.75 3.98 -12.40
N MET A 77 17.67 4.89 -12.71
CA MET A 77 17.42 6.32 -12.81
C MET A 77 16.46 6.62 -13.96
N GLY A 78 15.47 7.48 -13.69
CA GLY A 78 14.47 7.91 -14.67
C GLY A 78 13.27 6.98 -14.79
N SER A 79 13.22 5.92 -13.98
CA SER A 79 12.10 4.96 -13.94
C SER A 79 10.85 5.51 -13.24
N GLY A 80 10.95 6.61 -12.49
CA GLY A 80 9.88 7.08 -11.62
C GLY A 80 9.73 6.26 -10.34
N ARG A 81 10.64 5.35 -10.01
CA ARG A 81 10.60 4.63 -8.71
C ARG A 81 11.10 5.51 -7.57
N TRP A 82 10.60 5.26 -6.36
CA TRP A 82 11.13 5.87 -5.13
C TRP A 82 12.48 5.23 -4.81
N ILE A 83 13.57 5.92 -5.16
CA ILE A 83 14.95 5.46 -4.89
C ILE A 83 15.79 6.56 -4.25
N ILE A 84 16.66 6.15 -3.32
CA ILE A 84 17.78 6.98 -2.87
C ILE A 84 18.95 6.70 -3.81
N HIS A 85 19.53 7.71 -4.46
CA HIS A 85 20.55 7.51 -5.50
C HIS A 85 21.84 6.91 -4.93
N GLN A 86 22.34 7.49 -3.84
CA GLN A 86 23.54 7.07 -3.12
C GLN A 86 23.38 7.41 -1.63
N ALA A 87 23.96 6.59 -0.76
CA ALA A 87 24.16 6.95 0.64
C ALA A 87 25.24 8.05 0.76
N ALA A 88 25.16 8.85 1.82
CA ALA A 88 26.12 9.91 2.11
C ALA A 88 26.44 9.95 3.61
N ASP A 89 27.71 9.71 3.94
CA ASP A 89 28.24 9.83 5.29
C ASP A 89 28.92 11.18 5.46
N ILE A 90 28.50 11.95 6.46
CA ILE A 90 29.03 13.28 6.73
C ILE A 90 30.09 13.18 7.82
N ASN A 91 31.36 13.40 7.45
CA ASN A 91 32.48 13.37 8.38
C ASN A 91 32.76 14.76 8.97
N LYS A 92 32.66 15.80 8.14
CA LYS A 92 32.98 17.18 8.53
C LYS A 92 32.27 18.20 7.65
N ALA A 93 31.78 19.30 8.25
CA ALA A 93 31.47 20.52 7.52
C ALA A 93 31.72 21.77 8.39
N THR A 94 32.66 22.63 7.98
CA THR A 94 33.00 23.87 8.68
C THR A 94 33.15 25.04 7.70
N VAL A 95 32.79 26.24 8.15
CA VAL A 95 33.11 27.49 7.46
C VAL A 95 33.78 28.45 8.42
N ASP A 96 34.98 28.91 8.07
CA ASP A 96 35.73 29.91 8.82
C ASP A 96 35.84 31.21 8.01
N ILE A 97 35.48 32.34 8.61
CA ILE A 97 35.74 33.68 8.08
C ILE A 97 37.21 34.01 8.31
N ILE A 98 38.07 33.67 7.35
CA ILE A 98 39.52 33.90 7.45
C ILE A 98 39.93 35.36 7.24
N ASN A 99 39.08 36.16 6.60
CA ASN A 99 39.26 37.61 6.49
C ASN A 99 37.89 38.31 6.44
N PRO A 100 37.65 39.34 7.27
CA PRO A 100 38.64 40.11 8.04
C PRO A 100 38.78 39.74 9.53
N VAL A 101 37.98 38.81 10.06
CA VAL A 101 37.84 38.63 11.53
C VAL A 101 38.46 37.35 12.11
N GLY A 102 38.74 36.32 11.32
CA GLY A 102 39.32 35.07 11.83
C GLY A 102 38.38 34.30 12.77
N GLN A 103 37.13 34.07 12.35
CA GLN A 103 36.07 33.53 13.19
C GLN A 103 35.37 32.33 12.53
N ARG A 104 35.01 31.30 13.31
CA ARG A 104 34.14 30.21 12.88
C ARG A 104 32.71 30.71 12.64
N LEU A 105 32.18 30.47 11.44
CA LEU A 105 30.79 30.79 11.08
C LEU A 105 29.83 29.63 11.40
N LEU A 106 30.22 28.39 11.07
CA LEU A 106 29.42 27.19 11.33
C LEU A 106 30.29 25.94 11.49
N ASP A 107 29.82 24.99 12.30
CA ASP A 107 30.35 23.63 12.45
C ASP A 107 29.21 22.60 12.52
N TYR A 108 29.26 21.59 11.66
CA TYR A 108 28.30 20.49 11.64
C TYR A 108 28.29 19.66 12.94
N GLN A 109 29.43 19.53 13.63
CA GLN A 109 29.49 18.81 14.90
C GLN A 109 28.75 19.53 16.02
N ASP A 110 28.64 20.87 15.94
CA ASP A 110 27.86 21.66 16.89
C ASP A 110 26.38 21.67 16.53
N ASN A 111 26.06 21.71 15.23
CA ASN A 111 24.69 21.66 14.73
C ASN A 111 24.61 20.98 13.33
N PRO A 112 24.04 19.77 13.22
CA PRO A 112 24.04 19.01 11.97
C PRO A 112 23.15 19.61 10.88
N TRP A 113 22.31 20.58 11.21
CA TRP A 113 21.40 21.28 10.29
C TRP A 113 22.12 22.27 9.37
N HIS A 114 23.40 22.55 9.63
CA HIS A 114 24.21 23.46 8.83
C HIS A 114 24.54 22.95 7.42
N LEU A 115 24.39 21.66 7.14
CA LEU A 115 24.70 21.08 5.84
C LEU A 115 23.41 20.75 5.07
N ILE A 116 23.34 21.20 3.81
CA ILE A 116 22.25 20.82 2.91
C ILE A 116 22.40 19.35 2.53
N GLN A 117 21.34 18.55 2.70
CA GLN A 117 21.36 17.14 2.31
C GLN A 117 21.67 17.01 0.81
N TRP A 118 22.52 16.03 0.47
CA TRP A 118 23.07 15.80 -0.88
C TRP A 118 24.08 16.87 -1.35
N SER A 119 24.66 17.64 -0.42
CA SER A 119 25.78 18.56 -0.68
C SER A 119 27.03 17.82 -1.17
N GLY A 120 27.86 18.52 -1.95
CA GLY A 120 29.18 18.06 -2.37
C GLY A 120 30.30 18.24 -1.34
N SER A 121 31.44 17.62 -1.63
CA SER A 121 32.67 17.69 -0.82
C SER A 121 33.62 18.76 -1.32
N THR A 122 34.50 19.26 -0.45
CA THR A 122 35.65 20.08 -0.84
C THR A 122 36.94 19.26 -0.81
N PRO A 123 38.02 19.71 -1.47
CA PRO A 123 39.35 19.14 -1.25
C PRO A 123 39.74 19.20 0.23
N ALA A 124 40.57 18.27 0.70
CA ALA A 124 40.96 18.18 2.12
C ALA A 124 41.52 19.49 2.73
N ALA A 125 42.20 20.32 1.93
CA ALA A 125 42.72 21.63 2.36
C ALA A 125 41.60 22.70 2.56
N GLY A 126 40.38 22.42 2.12
CA GLY A 126 39.28 23.37 2.01
C GLY A 126 39.35 24.24 0.76
N ILE A 127 38.29 25.03 0.55
CA ILE A 127 38.21 26.02 -0.53
C ILE A 127 38.12 27.41 0.10
N GLU A 128 39.00 28.31 -0.33
CA GLU A 128 38.88 29.73 -0.03
C GLU A 128 38.04 30.43 -1.10
N SER A 129 37.02 31.17 -0.67
CA SER A 129 36.11 31.83 -1.60
C SER A 129 35.62 33.18 -1.06
N LYS A 130 35.26 34.07 -1.98
CA LYS A 130 34.68 35.38 -1.62
C LYS A 130 33.16 35.25 -1.51
N ILE A 131 32.58 35.79 -0.45
CA ILE A 131 31.12 35.85 -0.31
C ILE A 131 30.54 36.89 -1.27
N VAL A 132 29.46 36.52 -1.98
CA VAL A 132 28.62 37.44 -2.77
C VAL A 132 27.16 37.20 -2.41
N ILE A 133 26.43 38.29 -2.18
CA ILE A 133 25.00 38.25 -1.82
C ILE A 133 24.16 38.20 -3.09
N ILE A 134 23.20 37.28 -3.15
CA ILE A 134 22.20 37.20 -4.21
C ILE A 134 20.85 36.84 -3.57
N ASP A 135 20.05 37.84 -3.24
CA ASP A 135 18.77 37.67 -2.53
C ASP A 135 17.56 37.76 -3.48
N SER A 136 17.78 37.74 -4.80
CA SER A 136 16.68 37.76 -5.76
C SER A 136 16.88 36.82 -6.93
N ARG A 137 15.80 36.09 -7.28
CA ARG A 137 15.77 35.23 -8.47
C ARG A 137 16.12 36.01 -9.74
N LYS A 138 15.63 37.25 -9.87
CA LYS A 138 15.91 38.11 -11.04
C LYS A 138 17.40 38.43 -11.17
N GLU A 139 18.09 38.66 -10.06
CA GLU A 139 19.53 38.88 -10.05
C GLU A 139 20.27 37.60 -10.42
N LEU A 140 19.94 36.48 -9.77
CA LEU A 140 20.53 35.18 -10.07
C LEU A 140 20.40 34.84 -11.57
N ASP A 141 19.22 35.02 -12.15
CA ASP A 141 18.93 34.72 -13.56
C ASP A 141 19.79 35.54 -14.54
N ARG A 142 20.13 36.78 -14.19
CA ARG A 142 20.97 37.68 -15.01
C ARG A 142 22.46 37.32 -15.00
N ILE A 143 22.91 36.55 -14.03
CA ILE A 143 24.31 36.14 -13.93
C ILE A 143 24.61 35.16 -15.07
N SER A 144 25.64 35.49 -15.85
CA SER A 144 26.10 34.63 -16.94
C SER A 144 26.63 33.31 -16.41
N ALA A 145 26.63 32.28 -17.26
CA ALA A 145 27.31 31.04 -16.93
C ALA A 145 28.76 31.33 -16.52
N LYS A 146 29.25 30.69 -15.45
CA LYS A 146 30.58 30.90 -14.85
C LYS A 146 30.87 32.33 -14.34
N GLY A 147 29.85 33.19 -14.15
CA GLY A 147 30.00 34.55 -13.62
C GLY A 147 30.47 34.64 -12.15
N LEU A 148 30.43 33.53 -11.40
CA LEU A 148 30.73 33.47 -9.98
C LEU A 148 31.87 32.51 -9.59
N VAL A 149 32.78 32.20 -10.53
CA VAL A 149 33.95 31.34 -10.23
C VAL A 149 34.74 31.86 -9.01
N GLY A 150 35.04 30.95 -8.07
CA GLY A 150 35.78 31.25 -6.84
C GLY A 150 34.97 32.04 -5.78
N LYS A 151 33.64 32.10 -5.92
CA LYS A 151 32.75 32.79 -4.99
C LYS A 151 31.76 31.82 -4.35
N MET A 152 31.41 32.11 -3.11
CA MET A 152 30.34 31.47 -2.34
C MET A 152 29.13 32.40 -2.31
N VAL A 153 27.97 31.89 -2.67
CA VAL A 153 26.73 32.69 -2.70
C VAL A 153 26.11 32.71 -1.30
N LEU A 154 25.81 33.90 -0.78
CA LEU A 154 24.92 34.08 0.37
C LEU A 154 23.53 34.47 -0.13
N THR A 155 22.48 33.79 0.32
CA THR A 155 21.12 34.01 -0.18
C THR A 155 20.02 33.68 0.84
N ASP A 156 18.94 34.44 0.86
CA ASP A 156 17.71 34.09 1.59
C ASP A 156 16.75 33.18 0.78
N LEU A 157 17.08 32.89 -0.48
CA LEU A 157 16.29 32.03 -1.36
C LEU A 157 16.47 30.56 -0.97
N ASN A 158 15.45 29.73 -1.22
CA ASN A 158 15.59 28.27 -1.08
C ASN A 158 16.48 27.70 -2.20
N PRO A 159 17.68 27.17 -1.89
CA PRO A 159 18.62 26.70 -2.91
C PRO A 159 18.10 25.54 -3.76
N ARG A 160 17.22 24.70 -3.20
CA ARG A 160 16.62 23.56 -3.89
C ARG A 160 15.94 23.95 -5.20
N HIS A 161 15.22 25.08 -5.21
CA HIS A 161 14.48 25.55 -6.38
C HIS A 161 15.35 26.25 -7.43
N HIS A 162 16.63 26.50 -7.10
CA HIS A 162 17.56 27.26 -7.92
C HIS A 162 18.87 26.51 -8.21
N LEU A 163 18.94 25.23 -7.83
CA LEU A 163 20.17 24.44 -7.82
C LEU A 163 20.89 24.45 -9.17
N GLN A 164 20.22 24.11 -10.26
CA GLN A 164 20.84 24.13 -11.60
C GLN A 164 21.42 25.50 -11.92
N LYS A 165 20.65 26.56 -11.68
CA LYS A 165 21.10 27.92 -12.00
C LYS A 165 22.28 28.34 -11.13
N LEU A 166 22.28 28.00 -9.84
CA LEU A 166 23.41 28.25 -8.92
C LEU A 166 24.67 27.55 -9.44
N ILE A 167 24.56 26.28 -9.84
CA ILE A 167 25.67 25.50 -10.42
C ILE A 167 26.17 26.15 -11.73
N ASP A 168 25.27 26.56 -12.61
CA ASP A 168 25.63 27.17 -13.90
C ASP A 168 26.44 28.46 -13.74
N THR A 169 26.26 29.19 -12.64
CA THR A 169 27.06 30.39 -12.36
C THR A 169 28.54 30.10 -12.08
N GLY A 170 28.91 28.83 -11.84
CA GLY A 170 30.27 28.43 -11.47
C GLY A 170 30.68 28.79 -10.04
N ALA A 171 29.73 29.17 -9.17
CA ALA A 171 29.99 29.35 -7.75
C ALA A 171 30.49 28.05 -7.10
N VAL A 172 31.32 28.17 -6.05
CA VAL A 172 31.83 27.00 -5.31
C VAL A 172 30.75 26.35 -4.45
N GLY A 173 29.72 27.12 -4.09
CA GLY A 173 28.65 26.68 -3.22
C GLY A 173 27.67 27.80 -2.89
N VAL A 174 26.74 27.49 -2.01
CA VAL A 174 25.73 28.39 -1.47
C VAL A 174 25.64 28.23 0.05
N ILE A 175 25.54 29.37 0.74
CA ILE A 175 25.12 29.48 2.14
C ILE A 175 23.74 30.14 2.11
N THR A 176 22.71 29.45 2.59
CA THR A 176 21.39 30.05 2.73
C THR A 176 21.09 30.44 4.16
N ASP A 177 20.49 31.61 4.32
CA ASP A 177 19.94 32.10 5.59
C ASP A 177 18.43 32.31 5.51
N ARG A 178 17.76 31.42 4.73
CA ARG A 178 16.31 31.43 4.55
C ARG A 178 15.63 31.57 5.91
N PRO A 179 14.73 32.56 6.08
CA PRO A 179 14.08 32.78 7.36
C PRO A 179 13.20 31.58 7.72
N ILE A 180 13.28 31.18 8.99
CA ILE A 180 12.26 30.35 9.62
C ILE A 180 11.20 31.29 10.22
N PRO A 181 9.90 31.03 10.00
CA PRO A 181 8.83 31.86 10.56
C PRO A 181 9.03 32.11 12.05
N ASN A 182 9.00 33.38 12.47
CA ASN A 182 9.13 33.83 13.86
C ASN A 182 10.39 33.38 14.64
N LEU A 183 11.34 32.70 14.02
CA LEU A 183 12.49 32.05 14.66
C LEU A 183 13.80 32.44 13.94
N SER A 184 14.34 33.63 14.23
CA SER A 184 15.51 34.17 13.51
C SER A 184 16.81 33.41 13.73
N ASP A 185 16.93 32.72 14.87
CA ASP A 185 18.12 31.95 15.25
C ASP A 185 18.04 30.48 14.83
N ALA A 186 16.87 30.01 14.36
CA ALA A 186 16.71 28.66 13.88
C ALA A 186 17.35 28.46 12.50
N ILE A 187 17.87 27.26 12.26
CA ILE A 187 18.50 26.85 11.01
C ILE A 187 17.54 25.89 10.31
N GLY A 188 17.24 26.16 9.04
CA GLY A 188 16.30 25.35 8.27
C GLY A 188 16.92 24.09 7.69
N TRP A 189 16.32 22.94 7.92
CA TRP A 189 16.68 21.73 7.18
C TRP A 189 16.37 21.91 5.71
N THR A 190 17.38 21.63 4.90
CA THR A 190 17.35 21.88 3.46
C THR A 190 17.94 20.68 2.75
N LYS A 191 17.29 20.28 1.65
CA LYS A 191 17.70 19.16 0.79
C LYS A 191 17.85 19.68 -0.65
N PHE A 192 18.88 19.26 -1.38
CA PHE A 192 18.99 19.60 -2.81
C PHE A 192 17.99 18.84 -3.71
N GLY A 193 17.45 17.72 -3.22
CA GLY A 193 16.34 16.98 -3.79
C GLY A 193 15.87 15.89 -2.82
N TRP A 194 14.84 15.12 -3.18
CA TRP A 194 14.43 13.95 -2.40
C TRP A 194 15.16 12.70 -2.93
N GLY A 195 15.79 11.95 -2.04
CA GLY A 195 16.57 10.75 -2.39
C GLY A 195 17.87 11.03 -3.15
N GLY A 196 18.16 12.29 -3.50
CA GLY A 196 19.36 12.70 -4.21
C GLY A 196 19.16 14.02 -4.96
N ILE A 197 20.13 14.38 -5.81
CA ILE A 197 20.01 15.51 -6.73
C ILE A 197 19.00 15.14 -7.84
N PRO A 198 18.00 15.98 -8.17
CA PRO A 198 17.00 15.66 -9.19
C PRO A 198 17.59 15.35 -10.56
N ILE A 199 16.97 14.41 -11.29
CA ILE A 199 17.37 14.08 -12.66
C ILE A 199 17.26 15.30 -13.59
N GLY A 200 18.25 15.46 -14.46
CA GLY A 200 18.32 16.56 -15.43
C GLY A 200 19.06 17.79 -14.91
N VAL A 201 19.49 17.78 -13.64
CA VAL A 201 20.46 18.74 -13.13
C VAL A 201 21.86 18.28 -13.61
N THR A 202 22.52 19.03 -14.52
CA THR A 202 23.72 18.60 -15.29
C THR A 202 25.06 19.17 -14.79
N GLY A 203 26.12 18.34 -14.80
CA GLY A 203 27.55 18.73 -14.57
C GLY A 203 28.30 17.78 -13.61
N ASN A 204 29.62 17.95 -13.40
CA ASN A 204 30.39 17.30 -12.31
C ASN A 204 29.96 17.89 -10.95
N GLN A 205 28.72 17.63 -10.57
CA GLN A 205 27.98 18.23 -9.45
C GLN A 205 28.24 17.57 -8.10
N GLN A 206 29.30 16.75 -7.99
CA GLN A 206 29.68 16.15 -6.71
C GLN A 206 30.40 17.13 -5.77
N ASP A 207 30.77 18.32 -6.26
CA ASP A 207 31.58 19.30 -5.50
C ASP A 207 30.81 20.57 -5.12
N PHE A 208 29.55 20.75 -5.56
CA PHE A 208 28.78 21.96 -5.21
C PHE A 208 28.34 21.89 -3.75
N VAL A 209 28.88 22.81 -2.93
CA VAL A 209 28.64 22.81 -1.49
C VAL A 209 27.36 23.57 -1.15
N GLY A 210 26.50 22.96 -0.35
CA GLY A 210 25.29 23.58 0.18
C GLY A 210 25.32 23.67 1.70
N LEU A 211 25.16 24.87 2.23
CA LEU A 211 25.24 25.15 3.66
C LEU A 211 24.06 26.03 4.09
N VAL A 212 23.72 25.96 5.37
CA VAL A 212 22.63 26.72 5.99
C VAL A 212 23.15 27.43 7.23
N ILE A 213 22.75 28.67 7.44
CA ILE A 213 22.97 29.43 8.68
C ILE A 213 21.65 30.06 9.13
N SER A 214 21.58 30.54 10.36
CA SER A 214 20.40 31.26 10.84
C SER A 214 20.28 32.63 10.16
N LYS A 215 19.08 33.21 10.18
CA LYS A 215 18.84 34.57 9.67
C LYS A 215 19.69 35.60 10.42
N THR A 216 19.90 35.40 11.72
CA THR A 216 20.78 36.26 12.54
C THR A 216 22.22 36.18 12.06
N GLN A 217 22.77 34.98 11.88
CA GLN A 217 24.13 34.78 11.34
C GLN A 217 24.26 35.36 9.92
N GLY A 218 23.23 35.21 9.08
CA GLY A 218 23.18 35.80 7.74
C GLY A 218 23.17 37.33 7.77
N ALA A 219 22.45 37.94 8.70
CA ALA A 219 22.45 39.39 8.90
C ALA A 219 23.83 39.90 9.36
N GLU A 220 24.47 39.21 10.29
CA GLU A 220 25.83 39.51 10.76
C GLU A 220 26.85 39.42 9.62
N LEU A 221 26.77 38.37 8.79
CA LEU A 221 27.64 38.19 7.64
C LEU A 221 27.44 39.29 6.59
N ARG A 222 26.19 39.71 6.33
CA ARG A 222 25.88 40.87 5.48
C ARG A 222 26.43 42.16 6.06
N GLN A 223 26.35 42.37 7.39
CA GLN A 223 26.93 43.54 8.06
C GLN A 223 28.46 43.57 7.95
N LEU A 224 29.14 42.43 8.12
CA LEU A 224 30.58 42.31 7.93
C LEU A 224 30.98 42.67 6.48
N LEU A 225 30.24 42.17 5.49
CA LEU A 225 30.48 42.49 4.09
C LEU A 225 30.27 43.99 3.80
N LYS A 226 29.22 44.60 4.36
CA LYS A 226 28.96 46.04 4.25
C LYS A 226 30.08 46.88 4.89
N LYS A 227 30.59 46.46 6.04
CA LYS A 227 31.62 47.19 6.80
C LYS A 227 33.00 47.13 6.13
N HIS A 228 33.39 45.95 5.63
CA HIS A 228 34.75 45.72 5.13
C HIS A 228 34.86 45.61 3.61
N GLY A 229 33.74 45.61 2.88
CA GLY A 229 33.67 45.50 1.41
C GLY A 229 34.03 44.13 0.84
N LYS A 230 34.72 43.28 1.60
CA LYS A 230 35.14 41.94 1.20
C LYS A 230 35.19 41.00 2.40
N VAL A 231 34.54 39.85 2.28
CA VAL A 231 34.65 38.73 3.22
C VAL A 231 35.15 37.50 2.46
N VAL A 232 36.17 36.84 3.02
CA VAL A 232 36.72 35.59 2.49
C VAL A 232 36.49 34.50 3.52
N VAL A 233 35.93 33.39 3.07
CA VAL A 233 35.68 32.21 3.90
C VAL A 233 36.54 31.05 3.42
N ARG A 234 36.95 30.19 4.36
CA ARG A 234 37.48 28.86 4.08
C ARG A 234 36.40 27.83 4.42
N THR A 235 36.00 27.06 3.43
CA THR A 235 34.97 26.03 3.54
C THR A 235 35.61 24.64 3.47
N GLN A 236 35.39 23.81 4.48
CA GLN A 236 35.82 22.42 4.52
C GLN A 236 34.59 21.53 4.66
N VAL A 237 34.32 20.67 3.67
CA VAL A 237 33.22 19.71 3.70
C VAL A 237 33.75 18.36 3.24
N ASP A 238 33.52 17.34 4.04
CA ASP A 238 33.99 15.97 3.82
C ASP A 238 32.81 15.02 3.93
N ILE A 239 32.42 14.47 2.77
CA ILE A 239 31.28 13.58 2.61
C ILE A 239 31.71 12.36 1.79
N ASP A 240 31.50 11.18 2.35
CA ASP A 240 31.72 9.91 1.65
C ASP A 240 30.42 9.44 1.01
N ARG A 241 30.41 9.32 -0.33
CA ARG A 241 29.25 8.85 -1.09
C ARG A 241 29.47 7.45 -1.63
N TYR A 242 28.49 6.57 -1.43
CA TYR A 242 28.62 5.17 -1.81
C TYR A 242 27.24 4.53 -2.09
N HIS A 243 27.26 3.35 -2.70
CA HIS A 243 26.08 2.49 -2.76
C HIS A 243 26.00 1.72 -1.44
N GLY A 244 25.17 2.21 -0.53
CA GLY A 244 24.90 1.62 0.78
C GLY A 244 23.47 1.10 0.89
N SER A 245 22.93 1.09 2.11
CA SER A 245 21.54 0.76 2.40
C SER A 245 20.94 1.71 3.42
N HIS A 246 19.62 1.63 3.56
CA HIS A 246 18.87 2.16 4.70
C HIS A 246 17.91 1.06 5.19
N ASP A 247 17.51 1.11 6.45
CA ASP A 247 16.75 0.02 7.05
C ASP A 247 15.26 0.36 7.19
N VAL A 248 14.44 -0.69 7.18
CA VAL A 248 13.07 -0.70 7.68
C VAL A 248 13.06 -1.56 8.93
N VAL A 249 12.71 -0.97 10.06
CA VAL A 249 12.63 -1.66 11.36
C VAL A 249 11.16 -1.88 11.69
N SER A 250 10.81 -3.11 12.04
CA SER A 250 9.45 -3.46 12.47
C SER A 250 9.45 -4.05 13.87
N GLY A 251 8.59 -3.52 14.75
CA GLY A 251 8.11 -4.24 15.93
C GLY A 251 6.80 -4.95 15.61
N ILE A 252 6.67 -6.24 15.95
CA ILE A 252 5.54 -7.07 15.54
C ILE A 252 4.87 -7.71 16.77
N ILE A 253 3.64 -7.27 17.06
CA ILE A 253 2.76 -7.94 18.02
C ILE A 253 2.02 -9.03 17.25
N ARG A 254 2.45 -10.29 17.40
CA ARG A 254 1.84 -11.42 16.69
C ARG A 254 0.39 -11.66 17.08
N GLY A 255 -0.46 -11.85 16.09
CA GLY A 255 -1.84 -12.30 16.26
C GLY A 255 -1.90 -13.71 16.86
N ALA A 256 -2.99 -14.01 17.57
CA ALA A 256 -3.22 -15.33 18.16
C ALA A 256 -3.60 -16.36 17.11
N ASP A 257 -4.49 -15.96 16.19
CA ASP A 257 -5.26 -16.89 15.37
C ASP A 257 -5.02 -16.70 13.87
N ASP A 258 -4.51 -15.55 13.43
CA ASP A 258 -4.22 -15.24 12.03
C ASP A 258 -2.95 -14.37 11.92
N PRO A 259 -1.77 -14.94 12.22
CA PRO A 259 -0.53 -14.18 12.29
C PRO A 259 -0.07 -13.63 10.92
N GLN A 260 -0.67 -14.11 9.82
CA GLN A 260 -0.32 -13.78 8.44
C GLN A 260 -1.00 -12.50 7.92
N ASP A 261 -2.13 -12.10 8.50
CA ASP A 261 -2.80 -10.83 8.20
C ASP A 261 -2.34 -9.78 9.21
N GLU A 262 -2.14 -8.56 8.73
CA GLU A 262 -1.50 -7.50 9.52
C GLU A 262 -2.23 -6.16 9.43
N LEU A 263 -2.11 -5.38 10.51
CA LEU A 263 -2.35 -3.93 10.52
C LEU A 263 -1.05 -3.19 10.71
N TRP A 264 -0.86 -2.09 9.99
CA TRP A 264 0.40 -1.36 9.97
C TRP A 264 0.30 0.01 10.62
N VAL A 265 1.33 0.40 11.36
CA VAL A 265 1.62 1.80 11.67
C VAL A 265 2.86 2.20 10.90
N LEU A 266 2.81 3.37 10.27
CA LEU A 266 3.92 3.92 9.53
C LEU A 266 4.39 5.20 10.21
N ALA A 267 5.60 5.17 10.75
CA ALA A 267 6.29 6.34 11.26
C ALA A 267 7.63 6.46 10.55
N HIS A 268 7.84 7.52 9.78
CA HIS A 268 9.15 7.69 9.16
C HIS A 268 10.21 7.97 10.24
N SER A 269 11.46 7.58 9.95
CA SER A 269 12.65 7.81 10.77
C SER A 269 13.74 8.44 9.91
N ALA A 270 14.93 8.67 10.47
CA ALA A 270 16.07 9.25 9.76
C ALA A 270 15.85 10.71 9.33
N GLU A 271 15.04 11.45 10.10
CA GLU A 271 14.88 12.91 9.97
C GLU A 271 15.19 13.60 11.30
N PRO A 272 15.85 14.77 11.28
CA PRO A 272 16.21 15.45 12.51
C PRO A 272 15.00 16.23 13.05
N GLY A 273 14.59 15.97 14.30
CA GLY A 273 13.55 16.75 14.98
C GLY A 273 12.80 15.96 16.06
N ALA A 274 12.22 16.67 17.02
CA ALA A 274 11.48 16.05 18.11
C ALA A 274 10.04 15.72 17.71
N HIS A 275 9.37 16.69 17.08
CA HIS A 275 8.02 16.53 16.55
C HIS A 275 8.07 15.77 15.23
N ASP A 276 8.89 16.24 14.29
CA ASP A 276 9.14 15.63 12.98
C ASP A 276 10.53 14.96 12.98
N ASN A 277 10.65 13.66 13.26
CA ASN A 277 9.64 12.60 13.31
C ASN A 277 9.75 11.71 14.56
N ALA A 278 10.64 12.05 15.50
CA ALA A 278 10.95 11.21 16.67
C ALA A 278 9.70 10.89 17.51
N SER A 279 8.72 11.80 17.57
CA SER A 279 7.45 11.61 18.27
C SER A 279 6.63 10.43 17.73
N GLY A 280 6.51 10.29 16.40
CA GLY A 280 5.81 9.18 15.74
C GLY A 280 6.51 7.83 15.94
N VAL A 281 7.84 7.82 15.85
CA VAL A 281 8.66 6.62 16.09
C VAL A 281 8.58 6.18 17.56
N ALA A 282 8.64 7.13 18.50
CA ALA A 282 8.49 6.86 19.93
C ALA A 282 7.09 6.32 20.27
N LEU A 283 6.04 6.83 19.62
CA LEU A 283 4.68 6.27 19.75
C LEU A 283 4.67 4.80 19.32
N CYS A 284 5.32 4.44 18.22
CA CYS A 284 5.39 3.04 17.77
C CYS A 284 6.02 2.15 18.83
N VAL A 285 7.13 2.59 19.44
CA VAL A 285 7.81 1.86 20.53
C VAL A 285 6.89 1.70 21.75
N GLU A 286 6.19 2.76 22.17
CA GLU A 286 5.33 2.70 23.36
C GLU A 286 4.09 1.83 23.11
N ILE A 287 3.51 1.83 21.90
CA ILE A 287 2.42 0.90 21.54
C ILE A 287 2.89 -0.55 21.67
N ALA A 288 4.07 -0.89 21.16
CA ALA A 288 4.63 -2.25 21.31
C ALA A 288 4.70 -2.67 22.78
N ARG A 289 5.25 -1.80 23.63
CA ARG A 289 5.43 -2.05 25.07
C ARG A 289 4.10 -2.27 25.77
N ILE A 290 3.18 -1.30 25.71
CA ILE A 290 1.94 -1.37 26.49
C ILE A 290 1.07 -2.55 26.06
N MET A 291 1.02 -2.86 24.76
CA MET A 291 0.22 -3.97 24.27
C MET A 291 0.84 -5.31 24.67
N ALA A 292 2.17 -5.46 24.55
CA ALA A 292 2.87 -6.66 24.99
C ALA A 292 2.72 -6.88 26.51
N GLU A 293 2.89 -5.82 27.32
CA GLU A 293 2.69 -5.85 28.78
C GLU A 293 1.27 -6.30 29.14
N LEU A 294 0.24 -5.68 28.55
CA LEU A 294 -1.16 -6.00 28.80
C LEU A 294 -1.53 -7.43 28.39
N ILE A 295 -0.99 -7.91 27.26
CA ILE A 295 -1.18 -9.29 26.79
C ILE A 295 -0.50 -10.27 27.74
N ALA A 296 0.74 -10.01 28.15
CA ALA A 296 1.47 -10.85 29.09
C ALA A 296 0.77 -10.94 30.45
N GLN A 297 0.18 -9.84 30.91
CA GLN A 297 -0.61 -9.76 32.15
C GLN A 297 -2.03 -10.35 32.02
N LYS A 298 -2.44 -10.76 30.81
CA LYS A 298 -3.78 -11.26 30.49
C LYS A 298 -4.91 -10.24 30.76
N LEU A 299 -4.57 -8.95 30.78
CA LEU A 299 -5.54 -7.86 30.87
C LEU A 299 -6.13 -7.51 29.50
N LEU A 300 -5.39 -7.83 28.44
CA LEU A 300 -5.83 -7.73 27.06
C LEU A 300 -5.64 -9.09 26.38
N PRO A 301 -6.65 -9.66 25.72
CA PRO A 301 -6.41 -10.85 24.90
C PRO A 301 -5.47 -10.50 23.75
N ARG A 302 -4.74 -11.50 23.25
CA ARG A 302 -3.96 -11.32 22.03
C ARG A 302 -4.93 -11.16 20.85
N PRO A 303 -4.79 -10.13 20.00
CA PRO A 303 -5.72 -9.91 18.89
C PRO A 303 -5.63 -11.06 17.89
N LYS A 304 -6.69 -11.26 17.09
CA LYS A 304 -6.69 -12.31 16.04
C LYS A 304 -5.54 -12.13 15.06
N ARG A 305 -5.30 -10.90 14.61
CA ARG A 305 -4.33 -10.53 13.58
C ARG A 305 -3.14 -9.80 14.14
N SER A 306 -2.02 -9.82 13.41
CA SER A 306 -0.79 -9.17 13.85
C SER A 306 -0.87 -7.65 13.70
N ILE A 307 -0.19 -6.92 14.58
CA ILE A 307 0.03 -5.47 14.46
C ILE A 307 1.52 -5.26 14.22
N ARG A 308 1.85 -4.55 13.15
CA ARG A 308 3.22 -4.21 12.75
C ARG A 308 3.45 -2.71 12.88
N LEU A 309 4.50 -2.35 13.60
CA LEU A 309 4.90 -0.99 13.90
C LEU A 309 6.17 -0.72 13.09
N LEU A 310 6.05 0.00 11.98
CA LEU A 310 7.15 0.22 11.03
C LEU A 310 7.80 1.58 11.20
N SER A 311 9.13 1.58 11.25
CA SER A 311 9.98 2.75 11.14
C SER A 311 10.91 2.64 9.94
N ALA A 312 10.91 3.65 9.08
CA ALA A 312 11.68 3.62 7.85
C ALA A 312 11.98 5.01 7.33
N TYR A 313 12.96 5.14 6.43
CA TYR A 313 13.18 6.39 5.70
C TYR A 313 11.91 6.78 4.90
N GLU A 314 11.41 8.01 5.09
CA GLU A 314 10.17 8.56 4.48
C GLU A 314 10.07 8.20 2.98
N CYS A 315 8.91 7.71 2.53
CA CYS A 315 8.63 7.12 1.20
C CYS A 315 9.47 5.89 0.84
N TYR A 316 10.79 6.04 0.80
CA TYR A 316 11.75 5.12 0.21
C TYR A 316 11.73 3.76 0.90
N GLY A 317 11.66 3.78 2.22
CA GLY A 317 11.57 2.58 3.05
C GLY A 317 10.27 1.83 2.82
N PHE A 318 9.13 2.48 3.05
CA PHE A 318 7.83 1.81 3.02
C PHE A 318 7.46 1.27 1.64
N PHE A 319 7.70 2.06 0.60
CA PHE A 319 7.35 1.66 -0.77
C PHE A 319 8.22 0.54 -1.30
N LYS A 320 9.54 0.63 -1.09
CA LYS A 320 10.43 -0.43 -1.52
C LYS A 320 10.20 -1.71 -0.71
N TYR A 321 10.00 -1.60 0.59
CA TYR A 321 9.65 -2.73 1.44
C TYR A 321 8.34 -3.39 0.98
N LEU A 322 7.30 -2.60 0.71
CA LEU A 322 6.04 -3.14 0.21
C LEU A 322 6.17 -3.77 -1.19
N GLU A 323 7.03 -3.27 -2.09
CA GLU A 323 7.29 -3.89 -3.39
C GLU A 323 8.09 -5.21 -3.28
N ASP A 324 9.03 -5.30 -2.34
CA ASP A 324 9.89 -6.46 -2.16
C ASP A 324 9.24 -7.57 -1.34
N THR A 325 8.50 -7.18 -0.30
CA THR A 325 7.90 -8.13 0.63
C THR A 325 6.63 -8.71 0.02
N ARG A 326 6.75 -9.92 -0.53
CA ARG A 326 5.63 -10.66 -1.13
C ARG A 326 4.78 -11.33 -0.06
N TYR A 327 3.88 -10.58 0.55
CA TYR A 327 2.83 -11.14 1.39
C TYR A 327 1.76 -11.87 0.57
N LEU A 328 1.07 -12.82 1.20
CA LEU A 328 -0.08 -13.50 0.61
C LEU A 328 -1.21 -12.52 0.26
N GLN A 329 -1.39 -11.50 1.11
CA GLN A 329 -2.27 -10.35 0.87
C GLN A 329 -1.61 -9.08 1.42
N THR A 330 -2.02 -7.93 0.91
CA THR A 330 -1.62 -6.66 1.52
C THR A 330 -2.20 -6.52 2.93
N PRO A 331 -1.61 -5.67 3.79
CA PRO A 331 -2.19 -5.39 5.10
C PRO A 331 -3.66 -5.01 5.02
N LEU A 332 -4.39 -5.22 6.10
CA LEU A 332 -5.83 -4.97 6.14
C LEU A 332 -6.14 -3.47 6.16
N ALA A 333 -5.45 -2.75 7.05
CA ALA A 333 -5.51 -1.32 7.24
C ALA A 333 -4.20 -0.86 7.88
N GLY A 334 -4.03 0.45 7.97
CA GLY A 334 -2.97 1.01 8.79
C GLY A 334 -3.23 2.46 9.16
N VAL A 335 -2.22 3.11 9.69
CA VAL A 335 -2.26 4.53 10.05
C VAL A 335 -0.87 5.11 9.90
N VAL A 336 -0.79 6.27 9.28
CA VAL A 336 0.44 7.07 9.25
C VAL A 336 0.45 7.92 10.51
N VAL A 337 1.59 7.94 11.21
CA VAL A 337 1.86 8.79 12.36
C VAL A 337 3.20 9.45 12.09
N ASP A 338 3.19 10.77 12.04
CA ASP A 338 4.36 11.54 11.63
C ASP A 338 4.70 12.51 12.77
N THR A 339 4.16 13.71 12.67
CA THR A 339 4.28 14.80 13.61
C THR A 339 3.14 14.79 14.64
N ILE A 340 3.37 14.29 15.86
CA ILE A 340 2.32 14.11 16.87
C ILE A 340 2.73 14.60 18.27
N GLY A 341 1.73 14.87 19.12
CA GLY A 341 1.96 15.18 20.54
C GLY A 341 2.60 16.54 20.81
N SER A 342 2.51 17.50 19.89
CA SER A 342 2.97 18.87 20.14
C SER A 342 2.11 19.56 21.20
N LYS A 343 2.68 20.49 21.96
CA LYS A 343 1.93 21.35 22.88
C LYS A 343 0.75 22.02 22.20
N SER A 344 -0.36 22.18 22.93
CA SER A 344 -1.60 22.74 22.40
C SER A 344 -1.39 24.11 21.72
N GLU A 345 -0.57 24.97 22.31
CA GLU A 345 -0.22 26.29 21.78
C GLU A 345 0.63 26.24 20.50
N VAL A 346 1.32 25.12 20.23
CA VAL A 346 2.13 24.91 19.01
C VAL A 346 1.25 24.50 17.83
N CYS A 347 0.14 23.80 18.08
CA CYS A 347 -0.76 23.30 17.05
C CYS A 347 -2.15 23.98 17.04
N ASP A 348 -2.29 25.12 17.70
CA ASP A 348 -3.59 25.83 17.87
C ASP A 348 -4.69 24.96 18.51
N GLY A 349 -4.29 24.05 19.39
CA GLY A 349 -5.17 23.09 20.05
C GLY A 349 -5.74 22.04 19.10
N ARG A 350 -5.11 21.80 17.94
CA ARG A 350 -5.64 20.89 16.92
C ARG A 350 -4.98 19.52 16.99
N LEU A 351 -5.83 18.49 16.92
CA LEU A 351 -5.45 17.13 16.57
C LEU A 351 -6.17 16.79 15.27
N GLU A 352 -5.44 16.60 14.18
CA GLU A 352 -5.99 16.41 12.85
C GLU A 352 -5.99 14.91 12.49
N TRP A 353 -7.14 14.43 12.03
CA TRP A 353 -7.33 13.10 11.48
C TRP A 353 -7.66 13.23 10.00
N HIS A 354 -6.66 13.00 9.17
CA HIS A 354 -6.81 13.00 7.72
C HIS A 354 -7.35 11.65 7.26
N ALA A 355 -8.45 11.71 6.52
CA ALA A 355 -9.08 10.54 5.93
C ALA A 355 -8.13 9.77 5.00
N THR A 356 -8.33 8.47 4.86
CA THR A 356 -7.75 7.66 3.78
C THR A 356 -8.26 8.10 2.40
N ILE A 357 -7.66 7.59 1.34
CA ILE A 357 -8.17 7.79 -0.03
C ILE A 357 -9.65 7.36 -0.05
N PRO A 358 -10.59 8.20 -0.54
CA PRO A 358 -12.02 7.92 -0.46
C PRO A 358 -12.47 6.58 -1.03
N MET A 359 -11.68 6.00 -1.95
CA MET A 359 -11.90 4.72 -2.60
C MET A 359 -11.06 3.58 -1.99
N SER A 360 -10.52 3.72 -0.79
CA SER A 360 -9.73 2.66 -0.13
C SER A 360 -10.59 1.84 0.83
N ALA A 361 -11.14 2.46 1.88
CA ALA A 361 -12.18 1.90 2.75
C ALA A 361 -12.67 2.98 3.72
N GLY A 362 -13.88 3.50 3.55
CA GLY A 362 -14.35 4.64 4.35
C GLY A 362 -14.54 4.34 5.84
N PHE A 363 -14.78 3.08 6.22
CA PHE A 363 -15.09 2.73 7.60
C PHE A 363 -13.91 2.97 8.56
N VAL A 364 -12.65 2.87 8.09
CA VAL A 364 -11.49 3.05 8.97
C VAL A 364 -11.38 4.47 9.50
N ASP A 365 -11.79 5.47 8.71
CA ASP A 365 -11.74 6.86 9.16
C ASP A 365 -12.72 7.07 10.32
N ARG A 366 -13.86 6.39 10.29
CA ARG A 366 -14.95 6.53 11.27
C ARG A 366 -14.62 5.77 12.56
N VAL A 367 -13.97 4.61 12.43
CA VAL A 367 -13.41 3.89 13.59
C VAL A 367 -12.36 4.77 14.28
N GLY A 368 -11.44 5.35 13.52
CA GLY A 368 -10.44 6.29 14.07
C GLY A 368 -11.08 7.52 14.72
N GLU A 369 -12.00 8.19 14.02
CA GLU A 369 -12.76 9.34 14.56
C GLU A 369 -13.40 9.02 15.91
N ALA A 370 -14.10 7.89 16.03
CA ALA A 370 -14.78 7.49 17.27
C ALA A 370 -13.81 7.19 18.41
N ILE A 371 -12.69 6.53 18.13
CA ILE A 371 -11.68 6.19 19.14
C ILE A 371 -10.92 7.43 19.59
N ILE A 372 -10.53 8.32 18.66
CA ILE A 372 -9.85 9.58 19.00
C ILE A 372 -10.78 10.46 19.84
N HIS A 373 -12.05 10.61 19.45
CA HIS A 373 -13.02 11.34 20.25
C HIS A 373 -13.19 10.75 21.66
N ALA A 374 -13.27 9.43 21.78
CA ALA A 374 -13.34 8.78 23.10
C ALA A 374 -12.07 9.05 23.92
N THR A 375 -10.89 8.99 23.30
CA THR A 375 -9.59 9.22 23.96
C THR A 375 -9.45 10.66 24.47
N LEU A 376 -9.88 11.65 23.67
CA LEU A 376 -9.87 13.05 24.06
C LEU A 376 -10.78 13.32 25.27
N ASN A 377 -11.93 12.63 25.35
CA ASN A 377 -12.82 12.72 26.51
C ASN A 377 -12.23 12.08 27.78
N LEU A 378 -11.30 11.12 27.65
CA LEU A 378 -10.63 10.49 28.79
C LEU A 378 -9.52 11.38 29.36
N SER A 379 -8.67 11.93 28.49
CA SER A 379 -7.41 12.58 28.87
C SER A 379 -7.45 14.11 28.85
N SER A 380 -8.35 14.72 28.06
CA SER A 380 -8.49 16.18 27.89
C SER A 380 -7.15 16.94 27.75
N PRO A 381 -6.29 16.58 26.78
CA PRO A 381 -4.92 17.13 26.65
C PRO A 381 -4.87 18.56 26.12
N GLY A 382 -6.00 19.25 25.98
CA GLY A 382 -6.08 20.57 25.35
C GLY A 382 -6.23 20.53 23.82
N TYR A 383 -6.53 19.36 23.23
CA TYR A 383 -6.81 19.23 21.81
C TYR A 383 -8.31 19.18 21.49
N GLN A 384 -8.65 19.66 20.31
CA GLN A 384 -9.90 19.45 19.60
C GLN A 384 -9.65 18.64 18.33
N LEU A 385 -10.48 17.62 18.09
CA LEU A 385 -10.37 16.80 16.87
C LEU A 385 -10.88 17.56 15.65
N TYR A 386 -10.08 17.57 14.60
CA TYR A 386 -10.44 18.06 13.26
C TYR A 386 -10.36 16.91 12.26
N LEU A 387 -11.43 16.75 11.47
CA LEU A 387 -11.51 15.73 10.42
C LEU A 387 -11.16 16.38 9.09
N GLU A 388 -10.04 15.98 8.52
CA GLU A 388 -9.50 16.58 7.31
C GLU A 388 -9.62 15.61 6.11
N PRO A 389 -9.75 16.12 4.88
CA PRO A 389 -9.74 15.27 3.70
C PRO A 389 -8.37 14.60 3.51
N PHE A 390 -8.33 13.54 2.70
CA PHE A 390 -7.07 12.90 2.32
C PHE A 390 -6.10 13.92 1.72
N VAL A 391 -4.90 13.92 2.28
CA VAL A 391 -3.73 14.61 1.75
C VAL A 391 -2.73 13.52 1.35
N SER A 392 -2.25 13.58 0.11
CA SER A 392 -1.06 12.82 -0.27
C SER A 392 0.13 13.51 0.34
N THR A 393 0.55 13.01 1.48
CA THR A 393 1.94 13.10 1.87
C THR A 393 2.71 12.02 1.13
N SER A 394 4.01 11.98 1.36
CA SER A 394 4.92 10.93 0.94
C SER A 394 4.40 9.54 1.33
N ASP A 395 4.13 9.31 2.61
CA ASP A 395 3.80 7.97 3.13
C ASP A 395 2.33 7.58 2.96
N THR A 396 1.41 8.54 2.94
CA THR A 396 -0.04 8.23 2.84
C THR A 396 -0.44 7.71 1.46
N LEU A 397 0.43 7.81 0.44
CA LEU A 397 0.21 7.16 -0.86
C LEU A 397 0.23 5.63 -0.78
N ILE A 398 0.70 5.04 0.33
CA ILE A 398 0.47 3.62 0.61
C ILE A 398 -1.02 3.28 0.71
N GLY A 399 -1.87 4.29 0.91
CA GLY A 399 -3.32 4.22 0.87
C GLY A 399 -3.93 3.92 -0.49
N ASP A 400 -3.13 3.76 -1.56
CA ASP A 400 -3.61 3.53 -2.92
C ASP A 400 -4.51 2.28 -3.00
N PRO A 401 -5.80 2.42 -3.33
CA PRO A 401 -6.75 1.31 -3.30
C PRO A 401 -6.40 0.14 -4.20
N LYS A 402 -5.68 0.37 -5.30
CA LYS A 402 -5.37 -0.71 -6.24
C LYS A 402 -4.34 -1.69 -5.69
N TYR A 403 -3.57 -1.27 -4.70
CA TYR A 403 -2.49 -2.11 -4.19
C TYR A 403 -2.38 -2.11 -2.68
N GLY A 404 -2.34 -0.94 -2.05
CA GLY A 404 -2.13 -0.86 -0.63
C GLY A 404 -3.40 -1.10 0.17
N PHE A 405 -3.52 -0.36 1.25
CA PHE A 405 -4.52 -0.57 2.27
C PHE A 405 -4.92 0.77 2.86
N PRO A 406 -6.16 0.92 3.35
CA PRO A 406 -6.61 2.19 3.89
C PRO A 406 -5.71 2.64 5.04
N ALA A 407 -5.10 3.83 4.89
CA ALA A 407 -4.11 4.39 5.80
C ALA A 407 -4.42 5.88 6.08
N PRO A 408 -5.37 6.19 6.98
CA PRO A 408 -5.54 7.54 7.51
C PRO A 408 -4.25 8.06 8.19
N TRP A 409 -4.18 9.36 8.42
CA TRP A 409 -3.03 10.03 9.03
C TRP A 409 -3.45 10.84 10.26
N LEU A 410 -2.82 10.56 11.40
CA LEU A 410 -2.97 11.34 12.63
C LEU A 410 -1.80 12.32 12.76
N THR A 411 -2.10 13.59 13.00
CA THR A 411 -1.07 14.62 13.14
C THR A 411 -1.49 15.75 14.07
N THR A 412 -0.53 16.37 14.75
CA THR A 412 -0.66 17.69 15.38
C THR A 412 0.12 18.76 14.63
N HIS A 413 0.60 18.45 13.41
CA HIS A 413 1.16 19.45 12.52
C HIS A 413 0.05 20.27 11.91
N HIS A 414 -0.17 21.45 12.47
CA HIS A 414 -1.03 22.47 11.89
C HIS A 414 -0.20 23.70 11.54
N GLN A 415 -0.43 24.24 10.34
CA GLN A 415 0.14 25.50 9.92
C GLN A 415 -0.87 26.27 9.05
N ASP A 416 -1.24 27.47 9.49
CA ASP A 416 -1.99 28.47 8.72
C ASP A 416 -1.26 29.82 8.78
N GLN A 417 -1.76 30.85 8.10
CA GLN A 417 -1.10 32.15 7.99
C GLN A 417 -0.84 32.78 9.38
N ASN A 418 0.41 32.68 9.83
CA ASN A 418 0.94 33.19 11.11
C ASN A 418 0.50 32.44 12.38
N ILE A 419 -0.04 31.22 12.26
CA ILE A 419 -0.48 30.38 13.39
C ILE A 419 -0.02 28.94 13.13
N GLY A 420 0.58 28.28 14.13
CA GLY A 420 0.94 26.86 14.08
C GLY A 420 2.42 26.55 14.29
N PHE A 421 2.84 25.36 13.83
CA PHE A 421 4.18 24.78 14.07
C PHE A 421 5.27 25.45 13.22
N ASP A 422 5.74 26.62 13.66
CA ASP A 422 6.78 27.41 12.99
C ASP A 422 8.16 26.72 12.93
N ALA A 423 8.41 25.79 13.85
CA ALA A 423 9.68 25.07 13.98
C ALA A 423 9.87 23.94 12.95
N TYR A 424 8.86 23.65 12.12
CA TYR A 424 8.89 22.61 11.09
C TYR A 424 10.15 22.66 10.23
N HIS A 425 10.81 21.51 10.06
CA HIS A 425 12.07 21.38 9.34
C HIS A 425 13.10 22.45 9.77
N SER A 426 13.26 22.67 11.08
CA SER A 426 14.31 23.54 11.61
C SER A 426 14.91 23.04 12.91
N SER A 427 16.10 23.53 13.25
CA SER A 427 16.78 23.25 14.51
C SER A 427 16.02 23.73 15.75
N ALA A 428 14.88 24.41 15.59
CA ALA A 428 13.98 24.76 16.70
C ALA A 428 12.98 23.63 17.02
N ASP A 429 12.86 22.59 16.19
CA ASP A 429 12.09 21.40 16.49
C ASP A 429 12.78 20.57 17.58
N THR A 430 12.51 20.97 18.81
CA THR A 430 13.15 20.43 20.01
C THR A 430 12.12 19.76 20.91
N ILE A 431 12.58 18.88 21.78
CA ILE A 431 11.74 18.13 22.72
C ILE A 431 10.84 19.03 23.59
N ASN A 432 11.21 20.30 23.78
CA ASN A 432 10.43 21.29 24.51
C ASN A 432 9.10 21.65 23.83
N LEU A 433 8.90 21.30 22.56
CA LEU A 433 7.65 21.50 21.83
C LEU A 433 6.65 20.35 22.04
N ILE A 434 7.09 19.23 22.61
CA ILE A 434 6.26 18.05 22.88
C ILE A 434 5.53 18.23 24.21
N ASP A 435 4.25 17.90 24.23
CA ASP A 435 3.46 17.74 25.45
C ASP A 435 3.35 16.25 25.78
N PRO A 436 3.91 15.79 26.92
CA PRO A 436 3.84 14.38 27.31
C PRO A 436 2.40 13.85 27.36
N LYS A 437 1.44 14.66 27.82
CA LYS A 437 0.03 14.25 27.89
C LYS A 437 -0.59 14.13 26.51
N GLY A 438 -0.38 15.12 25.64
CA GLY A 438 -0.80 15.06 24.25
C GLY A 438 -0.23 13.86 23.49
N LEU A 439 1.03 13.50 23.76
CA LEU A 439 1.65 12.32 23.15
C LEU A 439 1.06 11.01 23.71
N VAL A 440 0.78 10.92 25.02
CA VAL A 440 0.03 9.80 25.63
C VAL A 440 -1.34 9.65 24.98
N THR A 441 -2.09 10.73 24.78
CA THR A 441 -3.38 10.69 24.07
C THR A 441 -3.23 10.09 22.68
N CYS A 442 -2.19 10.47 21.92
CA CYS A 442 -1.94 9.92 20.59
C CYS A 442 -1.64 8.41 20.65
N VAL A 443 -0.81 7.96 21.60
CA VAL A 443 -0.50 6.53 21.81
C VAL A 443 -1.78 5.75 22.12
N THR A 444 -2.58 6.21 23.08
CA THR A 444 -3.84 5.56 23.47
C THR A 444 -4.80 5.44 22.29
N ALA A 445 -4.97 6.51 21.52
CA ALA A 445 -5.88 6.54 20.37
C ALA A 445 -5.44 5.54 19.28
N ILE A 446 -4.15 5.55 18.92
CA ILE A 446 -3.63 4.68 17.87
C ILE A 446 -3.54 3.22 18.31
N ALA A 447 -3.13 2.93 19.56
CA ALA A 447 -3.17 1.58 20.11
C ALA A 447 -4.60 1.01 20.10
N GLY A 448 -5.58 1.84 20.50
CA GLY A 448 -7.00 1.47 20.48
C GLY A 448 -7.51 1.18 19.07
N TYR A 449 -7.17 2.04 18.11
CA TYR A 449 -7.53 1.89 16.70
C TYR A 449 -6.99 0.58 16.10
N LEU A 450 -5.70 0.31 16.31
CA LEU A 450 -5.04 -0.89 15.80
C LEU A 450 -5.63 -2.15 16.44
N TYR A 451 -5.76 -2.17 17.77
CA TYR A 451 -6.25 -3.33 18.48
C TYR A 451 -7.69 -3.68 18.08
N TYR A 452 -8.59 -2.68 18.02
CA TYR A 452 -9.98 -2.91 17.65
C TYR A 452 -10.09 -3.55 16.26
N LEU A 453 -9.35 -3.02 15.28
CA LEU A 453 -9.38 -3.56 13.93
C LEU A 453 -8.62 -4.89 13.81
N ALA A 454 -7.56 -5.12 14.59
CA ALA A 454 -6.83 -6.39 14.61
C ALA A 454 -7.67 -7.54 15.18
N ASP A 455 -8.54 -7.25 16.16
CA ASP A 455 -9.40 -8.23 16.82
C ASP A 455 -10.80 -8.35 16.20
N ALA A 456 -11.22 -7.40 15.35
CA ALA A 456 -12.54 -7.42 14.72
C ALA A 456 -12.82 -8.74 13.95
N GLY A 457 -14.04 -9.27 14.13
CA GLY A 457 -14.53 -10.47 13.46
C GLY A 457 -15.82 -10.23 12.69
N SER A 458 -16.56 -11.32 12.42
CA SER A 458 -17.78 -11.25 11.60
C SER A 458 -18.89 -10.38 12.21
N GLN A 459 -18.96 -10.26 13.53
CA GLN A 459 -19.94 -9.38 14.19
C GLN A 459 -19.63 -7.90 13.88
N GLU A 460 -18.39 -7.46 14.11
CA GLU A 460 -17.97 -6.08 13.83
C GLU A 460 -18.14 -5.75 12.35
N VAL A 461 -17.88 -6.70 11.45
CA VAL A 461 -18.11 -6.54 10.00
C VAL A 461 -19.57 -6.18 9.69
N ILE A 462 -20.53 -6.89 10.30
CA ILE A 462 -21.97 -6.64 10.12
C ILE A 462 -22.35 -5.25 10.66
N GLU A 463 -21.88 -4.91 11.86
CA GLU A 463 -22.20 -3.62 12.49
C GLU A 463 -21.62 -2.44 11.70
N LEU A 464 -20.36 -2.54 11.25
CA LEU A 464 -19.68 -1.53 10.44
C LEU A 464 -20.34 -1.35 9.06
N ALA A 465 -20.67 -2.45 8.38
CA ALA A 465 -21.37 -2.41 7.10
C ALA A 465 -22.73 -1.71 7.21
N THR A 466 -23.47 -1.96 8.29
CA THR A 466 -24.76 -1.33 8.56
C THR A 466 -24.59 0.18 8.79
N ALA A 467 -23.64 0.57 9.65
CA ALA A 467 -23.37 1.98 9.95
C ALA A 467 -22.93 2.78 8.71
N GLU A 468 -22.09 2.19 7.85
CA GLU A 468 -21.65 2.79 6.58
C GLU A 468 -22.79 2.92 5.56
N THR A 469 -23.70 1.96 5.55
CA THR A 469 -24.90 1.97 4.69
C THR A 469 -25.83 3.12 5.07
N ASP A 470 -26.16 3.25 6.36
CA ASP A 470 -27.00 4.32 6.88
C ASP A 470 -26.41 5.70 6.60
N ARG A 471 -25.09 5.85 6.82
CA ARG A 471 -24.34 7.07 6.53
C ARG A 471 -24.43 7.40 5.04
N THR A 472 -24.17 6.44 4.17
CA THR A 472 -24.17 6.63 2.71
C THR A 472 -25.55 7.03 2.21
N ILE A 473 -26.62 6.37 2.66
CA ILE A 473 -28.00 6.75 2.32
C ILE A 473 -28.29 8.18 2.79
N SER A 474 -27.85 8.55 4.00
CA SER A 474 -28.00 9.93 4.47
C SER A 474 -27.22 10.94 3.63
N GLN A 475 -26.04 10.58 3.13
CA GLN A 475 -25.23 11.44 2.26
C GLN A 475 -25.91 11.65 0.91
N LEU A 476 -26.44 10.58 0.31
CA LEU A 476 -27.20 10.63 -0.94
C LEU A 476 -28.43 11.54 -0.81
N ARG A 477 -29.22 11.39 0.26
CA ARG A 477 -30.42 12.22 0.53
C ARG A 477 -30.11 13.71 0.71
N LYS A 478 -28.92 14.05 1.23
CA LYS A 478 -28.48 15.43 1.47
C LYS A 478 -27.85 16.10 0.24
N SER A 479 -27.50 15.37 -0.82
CA SER A 479 -26.78 15.95 -1.96
C SER A 479 -27.71 16.86 -2.81
N PRO A 480 -27.47 18.19 -2.86
CA PRO A 480 -28.38 19.12 -3.51
C PRO A 480 -28.28 19.12 -5.04
N GLN A 481 -27.21 18.55 -5.61
CA GLN A 481 -26.97 18.47 -7.05
C GLN A 481 -27.16 17.03 -7.52
N ARG A 482 -28.19 16.81 -8.36
CA ARG A 482 -28.54 15.52 -8.99
C ARG A 482 -27.61 15.16 -10.15
N LEU A 483 -26.32 15.45 -10.00
CA LEU A 483 -25.31 15.07 -10.98
C LEU A 483 -25.05 13.58 -10.83
N LYS A 484 -25.38 12.82 -11.89
CA LYS A 484 -25.20 11.37 -11.96
C LYS A 484 -23.80 10.94 -11.49
N ALA A 485 -22.75 11.62 -11.95
CA ALA A 485 -21.36 11.35 -11.56
C ALA A 485 -21.13 11.39 -10.04
N LYS A 486 -21.78 12.31 -9.31
CA LYS A 486 -21.63 12.41 -7.84
C LYS A 486 -22.35 11.26 -7.11
N VAL A 487 -23.53 10.87 -7.60
CA VAL A 487 -24.26 9.71 -7.07
C VAL A 487 -23.45 8.44 -7.31
N ASP A 488 -22.97 8.25 -8.53
CA ASP A 488 -22.14 7.10 -8.92
C ASP A 488 -20.86 7.02 -8.08
N TYR A 489 -20.21 8.17 -7.82
CA TYR A 489 -19.03 8.25 -6.95
C TYR A 489 -19.34 7.82 -5.50
N ILE A 490 -20.43 8.31 -4.90
CA ILE A 490 -20.80 7.95 -3.52
C ILE A 490 -21.13 6.45 -3.41
N CYS A 491 -21.92 5.93 -4.35
CA CYS A 491 -22.26 4.50 -4.39
C CYS A 491 -21.03 3.62 -4.63
N HIS A 492 -20.06 4.10 -5.40
CA HIS A 492 -18.80 3.38 -5.60
C HIS A 492 -17.98 3.27 -4.32
N GLY A 493 -17.81 4.36 -3.57
CA GLY A 493 -17.09 4.36 -2.29
C GLY A 493 -17.71 3.40 -1.27
N HIS A 494 -19.04 3.36 -1.16
CA HIS A 494 -19.74 2.39 -0.31
C HIS A 494 -19.48 0.94 -0.74
N ARG A 495 -19.57 0.64 -2.03
CA ARG A 495 -19.31 -0.72 -2.54
C ARG A 495 -17.91 -1.19 -2.22
N GLU A 496 -16.91 -0.31 -2.34
CA GLU A 496 -15.53 -0.64 -2.01
C GLU A 496 -15.36 -0.88 -0.50
N THR A 497 -15.96 -0.03 0.34
CA THR A 497 -16.04 -0.26 1.79
C THR A 497 -16.59 -1.65 2.13
N ILE A 498 -17.72 -2.05 1.55
CA ILE A 498 -18.31 -3.36 1.80
C ILE A 498 -17.41 -4.50 1.29
N ASN A 499 -16.77 -4.32 0.13
CA ASN A 499 -15.85 -5.33 -0.41
C ASN A 499 -14.62 -5.52 0.48
N ARG A 500 -14.10 -4.45 1.08
CA ARG A 500 -12.94 -4.49 1.98
C ARG A 500 -13.27 -5.14 3.31
N LEU A 501 -14.43 -4.85 3.88
CA LEU A 501 -14.90 -5.47 5.13
C LEU A 501 -14.95 -7.00 5.07
N LYS A 502 -15.16 -7.59 3.89
CA LYS A 502 -15.12 -9.05 3.71
C LYS A 502 -13.80 -9.68 4.15
N ARG A 503 -12.68 -8.94 4.17
CA ARG A 503 -11.38 -9.44 4.65
C ARG A 503 -11.32 -9.61 6.17
N TRP A 504 -12.23 -9.00 6.93
CA TRP A 504 -12.28 -9.14 8.39
C TRP A 504 -13.15 -10.30 8.89
N MET A 505 -13.86 -10.99 7.98
CA MET A 505 -14.75 -12.10 8.34
C MET A 505 -14.00 -13.19 9.11
N TRP A 506 -14.53 -13.56 10.27
CA TRP A 506 -13.94 -14.53 11.18
C TRP A 506 -15.03 -15.25 11.96
N GLY A 507 -15.20 -16.55 11.70
CA GLY A 507 -16.30 -17.35 12.25
C GLY A 507 -17.69 -16.93 11.75
N GLY A 508 -18.72 -17.68 12.15
CA GLY A 508 -20.11 -17.51 11.74
C GLY A 508 -20.45 -18.15 10.39
N ASP A 509 -21.71 -18.03 9.99
CA ASP A 509 -22.18 -18.53 8.70
C ASP A 509 -21.80 -17.56 7.57
N ARG A 510 -20.91 -18.01 6.68
CA ARG A 510 -20.42 -17.21 5.55
C ARG A 510 -21.55 -16.72 4.64
N LYS A 511 -22.56 -17.54 4.38
CA LYS A 511 -23.64 -17.19 3.46
C LYS A 511 -24.52 -16.10 4.07
N GLU A 512 -24.89 -16.23 5.34
CA GLU A 512 -25.67 -15.22 6.07
C GLU A 512 -24.96 -13.86 6.09
N ILE A 513 -23.65 -13.85 6.39
CA ILE A 513 -22.86 -12.61 6.41
C ILE A 513 -22.82 -11.99 5.01
N LEU A 514 -22.55 -12.77 3.96
CA LEU A 514 -22.50 -12.23 2.59
C LEU A 514 -23.87 -11.71 2.11
N VAL A 515 -24.97 -12.38 2.50
CA VAL A 515 -26.34 -11.89 2.25
C VAL A 515 -26.56 -10.55 2.93
N HIS A 516 -26.14 -10.38 4.19
CA HIS A 516 -26.24 -9.10 4.89
C HIS A 516 -25.46 -7.99 4.20
N LEU A 517 -24.22 -8.27 3.80
CA LEU A 517 -23.36 -7.32 3.09
C LEU A 517 -23.93 -6.91 1.72
N ASP A 518 -24.55 -7.84 1.00
CA ASP A 518 -25.20 -7.55 -0.28
C ASP A 518 -26.51 -6.77 -0.11
N ASN A 519 -27.30 -7.09 0.91
CA ASN A 519 -28.47 -6.29 1.28
C ASN A 519 -28.08 -4.83 1.58
N CYS A 520 -26.95 -4.61 2.24
CA CYS A 520 -26.39 -3.27 2.46
C CYS A 520 -26.11 -2.54 1.13
N GLN A 521 -25.53 -3.23 0.14
CA GLN A 521 -25.30 -2.64 -1.19
C GLN A 521 -26.61 -2.35 -1.94
N HIS A 522 -27.58 -3.26 -1.86
CA HIS A 522 -28.90 -3.09 -2.47
C HIS A 522 -29.63 -1.86 -1.92
N GLN A 523 -29.63 -1.66 -0.60
CA GLN A 523 -30.26 -0.50 0.03
C GLN A 523 -29.68 0.84 -0.46
N VAL A 524 -28.35 0.91 -0.64
CA VAL A 524 -27.70 2.10 -1.21
C VAL A 524 -28.10 2.30 -2.67
N GLN A 525 -28.15 1.23 -3.46
CA GLN A 525 -28.54 1.29 -4.88
C GLN A 525 -30.01 1.72 -5.06
N GLU A 526 -30.92 1.24 -4.22
CA GLU A 526 -32.33 1.65 -4.19
C GLU A 526 -32.45 3.14 -3.84
N ALA A 527 -31.75 3.59 -2.80
CA ALA A 527 -31.72 4.99 -2.40
C ALA A 527 -31.20 5.89 -3.53
N ALA A 528 -30.12 5.50 -4.20
CA ALA A 528 -29.58 6.21 -5.36
C ALA A 528 -30.59 6.30 -6.52
N SER A 529 -31.24 5.18 -6.84
CA SER A 529 -32.24 5.10 -7.92
C SER A 529 -33.45 5.99 -7.64
N SER A 530 -33.92 6.03 -6.39
CA SER A 530 -35.04 6.89 -5.97
C SER A 530 -34.75 8.40 -6.14
N ILE A 531 -33.48 8.80 -6.06
CA ILE A 531 -33.06 10.20 -6.19
C ILE A 531 -32.93 10.58 -7.68
N MET A 532 -32.52 9.64 -8.53
CA MET A 532 -32.31 9.86 -9.97
C MET A 532 -33.61 9.89 -10.80
N SER A 533 -34.73 9.38 -10.28
CA SER A 533 -36.00 9.20 -11.02
C SER A 533 -36.85 10.47 -11.21
N ARG A 534 -36.37 11.68 -10.84
CA ARG A 534 -37.02 12.94 -11.25
C ARG A 534 -36.64 13.27 -12.71
N PRO A 535 -37.61 13.55 -13.60
CA PRO A 535 -37.39 13.51 -15.05
C PRO A 535 -36.38 14.57 -15.49
N VAL A 536 -35.20 14.10 -15.92
CA VAL A 536 -34.30 14.86 -16.77
C VAL A 536 -34.68 14.50 -18.20
N THR A 537 -35.18 15.48 -18.95
CA THR A 537 -35.42 15.36 -20.39
C THR A 537 -34.08 15.15 -21.10
N PHE A 538 -33.76 13.89 -21.41
CA PHE A 538 -32.56 13.57 -22.18
C PHE A 538 -32.79 13.87 -23.66
N ARG A 539 -32.07 14.86 -24.20
CA ARG A 539 -31.69 14.85 -25.62
C ARG A 539 -30.86 13.58 -25.85
N LYS A 540 -31.31 12.71 -26.78
CA LYS A 540 -30.53 11.57 -27.26
C LYS A 540 -29.21 12.09 -27.82
N ALA A 541 -28.12 11.93 -27.07
CA ALA A 541 -26.78 12.05 -27.61
C ALA A 541 -26.56 10.86 -28.54
N ARG A 542 -26.34 11.16 -29.82
CA ARG A 542 -26.19 10.21 -30.91
C ARG A 542 -24.72 9.78 -30.93
N THR A 543 -24.29 8.92 -30.01
CA THR A 543 -22.93 8.37 -30.03
C THR A 543 -22.79 7.47 -31.27
N GLN A 544 -22.05 7.96 -32.27
CA GLN A 544 -21.74 7.17 -33.45
C GLN A 544 -20.77 6.04 -33.05
N LYS A 545 -20.94 4.85 -33.64
CA LYS A 545 -20.09 3.66 -33.43
C LYS A 545 -18.58 3.96 -33.63
N GLY A 546 -18.24 5.03 -34.36
CA GLY A 546 -16.86 5.53 -34.53
C GLY A 546 -16.26 6.24 -33.31
N GLU A 547 -17.05 6.90 -32.47
CA GLU A 547 -16.56 7.59 -31.25
C GLU A 547 -16.26 6.60 -30.11
N ILE A 548 -17.09 5.55 -29.97
CA ILE A 548 -16.88 4.49 -28.96
C ILE A 548 -15.55 3.76 -29.20
N ASN A 549 -15.19 3.50 -30.48
CA ASN A 549 -13.95 2.81 -30.84
C ASN A 549 -12.67 3.58 -30.48
N ASN A 550 -12.77 4.90 -30.27
CA ASN A 550 -11.65 5.77 -29.88
C ASN A 550 -11.53 5.98 -28.36
N GLN A 551 -12.46 5.45 -27.56
CA GLN A 551 -12.33 5.51 -26.10
C GLN A 551 -11.12 4.70 -25.62
N VAL A 552 -10.46 5.23 -24.60
CA VAL A 552 -9.23 4.67 -24.04
C VAL A 552 -9.45 4.35 -22.56
N TYR A 553 -8.99 3.18 -22.14
CA TYR A 553 -9.11 2.63 -20.80
C TYR A 553 -7.71 2.41 -20.21
N PRO A 554 -7.30 3.15 -19.18
CA PRO A 554 -6.01 2.96 -18.53
C PRO A 554 -6.01 1.68 -17.68
N HIS A 555 -5.00 0.83 -17.89
CA HIS A 555 -4.73 -0.38 -17.14
C HIS A 555 -3.41 -0.25 -16.40
N ARG A 556 -3.46 -0.17 -15.08
CA ARG A 556 -2.24 -0.13 -14.26
C ARG A 556 -1.42 -1.41 -14.40
N THR A 557 -0.13 -1.26 -14.68
CA THR A 557 0.86 -2.34 -14.84
C THR A 557 1.88 -2.38 -13.72
N ALA A 558 1.98 -1.31 -12.92
CA ALA A 558 2.88 -1.22 -11.77
C ALA A 558 2.12 -1.07 -10.45
N VAL A 559 2.81 -1.41 -9.37
CA VAL A 559 2.27 -1.54 -8.04
C VAL A 559 2.02 -0.16 -7.40
N LEU A 560 3.02 0.71 -7.39
CA LEU A 560 2.97 2.01 -6.72
C LEU A 560 2.78 3.18 -7.68
N SER A 561 2.53 4.37 -7.13
CA SER A 561 2.58 5.62 -7.89
C SER A 561 4.03 6.08 -8.07
N PRO A 562 4.40 6.63 -9.25
CA PRO A 562 5.79 7.03 -9.50
C PRO A 562 6.19 8.32 -8.74
N ASP A 563 7.45 8.40 -8.31
CA ASP A 563 8.15 9.63 -7.98
C ASP A 563 8.51 10.40 -9.27
N TRP A 564 7.53 11.16 -9.73
CA TRP A 564 7.69 12.07 -10.85
C TRP A 564 8.51 13.34 -10.54
N GLY A 565 8.80 13.62 -9.26
CA GLY A 565 9.42 14.87 -8.83
C GLY A 565 10.94 14.82 -8.89
N ASN A 566 11.53 13.66 -8.54
CA ASN A 566 12.98 13.54 -8.34
C ASN A 566 13.59 12.45 -9.24
N ASN A 567 12.94 11.29 -9.38
CA ASN A 567 13.43 10.18 -10.21
C ASN A 567 12.72 10.05 -11.58
N THR A 568 12.37 11.18 -12.22
CA THR A 568 11.77 11.18 -13.56
C THR A 568 12.43 12.23 -14.45
N ASN A 569 12.58 11.93 -15.74
CA ASN A 569 13.14 12.89 -16.70
C ASN A 569 12.27 14.16 -16.80
N SER A 570 12.90 15.27 -17.17
CA SER A 570 12.25 16.59 -17.17
C SER A 570 11.04 16.67 -18.12
N GLU A 571 11.04 15.95 -19.25
CA GLU A 571 9.94 16.01 -20.20
C GLU A 571 8.65 15.41 -19.60
N ILE A 572 8.75 14.19 -19.07
CA ILE A 572 7.63 13.49 -18.41
C ILE A 572 7.18 14.28 -17.19
N ARG A 573 8.11 14.72 -16.34
CA ARG A 573 7.79 15.54 -15.16
C ARG A 573 7.01 16.80 -15.53
N LEU A 574 7.40 17.51 -16.58
CA LEU A 574 6.66 18.69 -17.04
C LEU A 574 5.28 18.35 -17.60
N LYS A 575 5.10 17.21 -18.28
CA LYS A 575 3.77 16.71 -18.72
C LYS A 575 2.87 16.47 -17.50
N MET A 576 3.42 15.84 -16.46
CA MET A 576 2.75 15.54 -15.20
C MET A 576 2.33 16.79 -14.44
N GLU A 577 3.24 17.73 -14.20
CA GLU A 577 2.95 19.01 -13.52
C GLU A 577 1.85 19.80 -14.27
N LYS A 578 1.88 19.80 -15.61
CA LYS A 578 0.87 20.45 -16.45
C LYS A 578 -0.52 19.82 -16.34
N SER A 579 -0.63 18.54 -15.98
CA SER A 579 -1.93 17.88 -15.78
C SER A 579 -2.70 18.47 -14.60
N ARG A 580 -1.99 18.95 -13.57
CA ARG A 580 -2.54 19.42 -12.28
C ARG A 580 -3.42 18.37 -11.58
N LEU A 581 -3.25 17.10 -11.93
CA LEU A 581 -3.86 15.99 -11.22
C LEU A 581 -2.97 15.58 -10.06
N LYS A 582 -3.58 15.06 -9.00
CA LYS A 582 -2.87 14.60 -7.82
C LYS A 582 -2.31 13.19 -8.08
N PRO A 583 -1.17 12.78 -7.50
CA PRO A 583 -0.51 11.50 -7.82
C PRO A 583 -1.44 10.29 -7.72
N TRP A 584 -2.29 10.26 -6.69
CA TRP A 584 -3.22 9.17 -6.45
C TRP A 584 -4.31 9.03 -7.53
N ALA A 585 -4.50 9.99 -8.45
CA ALA A 585 -5.40 9.80 -9.60
C ALA A 585 -5.08 8.53 -10.41
N LEU A 586 -3.85 8.01 -10.28
CA LEU A 586 -3.42 6.72 -10.83
C LEU A 586 -4.30 5.54 -10.38
N PHE A 587 -4.95 5.60 -9.21
CA PHE A 587 -5.83 4.52 -8.74
C PHE A 587 -6.97 4.23 -9.73
N TRP A 588 -7.43 5.25 -10.46
CA TRP A 588 -8.48 5.14 -11.47
C TRP A 588 -8.06 4.36 -12.73
N ALA A 589 -6.80 3.92 -12.86
CA ALA A 589 -6.34 3.00 -13.89
C ALA A 589 -6.81 1.55 -13.65
N ASP A 590 -8.11 1.37 -13.46
CA ASP A 590 -8.78 0.12 -13.08
C ASP A 590 -9.22 -0.74 -14.28
N SER A 591 -8.97 -0.28 -15.51
CA SER A 591 -9.39 -0.92 -16.78
C SER A 591 -10.89 -0.97 -17.05
N ASN A 592 -11.71 -0.41 -16.15
CA ASN A 592 -13.17 -0.42 -16.25
C ASN A 592 -13.73 0.92 -16.70
N ARG A 593 -13.01 2.01 -16.43
CA ARG A 593 -13.42 3.38 -16.78
C ARG A 593 -12.58 3.94 -17.93
N SER A 594 -13.26 4.63 -18.84
CA SER A 594 -12.63 5.42 -19.89
C SER A 594 -12.00 6.69 -19.31
N LEU A 595 -11.07 7.31 -20.03
CA LEU A 595 -10.48 8.60 -19.60
C LEU A 595 -11.53 9.69 -19.36
N GLU A 596 -12.68 9.65 -20.06
CA GLU A 596 -13.80 10.58 -19.83
C GLU A 596 -14.51 10.33 -18.50
N GLU A 597 -14.83 9.07 -18.20
CA GLU A 597 -15.44 8.70 -16.91
C GLU A 597 -14.51 8.98 -15.73
N ILE A 598 -13.20 8.84 -15.93
CA ILE A 598 -12.20 9.23 -14.92
C ILE A 598 -12.17 10.75 -14.73
N ALA A 599 -12.30 11.54 -15.80
CA ALA A 599 -12.39 12.99 -15.69
C ALA A 599 -13.64 13.43 -14.90
N ASP A 600 -14.77 12.75 -15.09
CA ASP A 600 -15.99 13.00 -14.32
C ASP A 600 -15.81 12.63 -12.84
N ALA A 601 -15.22 11.47 -12.54
CA ALA A 601 -14.95 11.04 -11.17
C ALA A 601 -13.99 12.00 -10.45
N LEU A 602 -12.89 12.39 -11.10
CA LEU A 602 -11.94 13.37 -10.55
C LEU A 602 -12.55 14.76 -10.40
N SER A 603 -13.51 15.13 -11.25
CA SER A 603 -14.22 16.40 -11.10
C SER A 603 -15.06 16.45 -9.83
N VAL A 604 -15.69 15.33 -9.48
CA VAL A 604 -16.43 15.18 -8.20
C VAL A 604 -15.44 15.20 -7.04
N GLU A 605 -14.37 14.42 -7.13
CA GLU A 605 -13.35 14.28 -6.09
C GLU A 605 -12.68 15.61 -5.75
N TYR A 606 -12.32 16.42 -6.77
CA TYR A 606 -11.63 17.69 -6.57
C TYR A 606 -12.58 18.87 -6.36
N GLY A 607 -13.89 18.66 -6.45
CA GLY A 607 -14.89 19.73 -6.39
C GLY A 607 -14.76 20.79 -7.49
N LYS A 608 -14.03 20.50 -8.58
CA LYS A 608 -13.79 21.41 -9.71
C LYS A 608 -13.67 20.62 -11.00
N LYS A 609 -13.99 21.25 -12.13
CA LYS A 609 -13.94 20.60 -13.45
C LYS A 609 -12.51 20.10 -13.78
N VAL A 610 -12.39 18.81 -14.03
CA VAL A 610 -11.21 18.15 -14.61
C VAL A 610 -11.52 17.84 -16.08
N THR A 611 -10.61 18.19 -16.97
CA THR A 611 -10.81 18.00 -18.42
C THR A 611 -10.23 16.69 -18.92
N LEU A 612 -10.81 16.12 -19.98
CA LEU A 612 -10.26 14.94 -20.66
C LEU A 612 -8.78 15.11 -21.01
N ARG A 613 -8.37 16.28 -21.51
CA ARG A 613 -6.97 16.58 -21.85
C ARG A 613 -6.02 16.45 -20.65
N GLN A 614 -6.43 16.89 -19.46
CA GLN A 614 -5.60 16.74 -18.26
C GLN A 614 -5.40 15.26 -17.92
N VAL A 615 -6.49 14.48 -18.00
CA VAL A 615 -6.48 13.04 -17.73
C VAL A 615 -5.67 12.27 -18.78
N THR A 616 -5.81 12.60 -20.06
CA THR A 616 -5.03 12.03 -21.16
C THR A 616 -3.53 12.27 -20.95
N ASN A 617 -3.12 13.53 -20.73
CA ASN A 617 -1.70 13.86 -20.52
C ASN A 617 -1.11 13.11 -19.32
N PHE A 618 -1.88 12.99 -18.23
CA PHE A 618 -1.47 12.27 -17.02
C PHE A 618 -1.23 10.79 -17.32
N PHE A 619 -2.17 10.09 -17.95
CA PHE A 619 -2.02 8.66 -18.19
C PHE A 619 -1.07 8.32 -19.36
N GLU A 620 -0.91 9.20 -20.36
CA GLU A 620 0.13 9.06 -21.38
C GLU A 620 1.53 9.13 -20.76
N ALA A 621 1.76 10.09 -19.86
CA ALA A 621 3.01 10.20 -19.13
C ALA A 621 3.27 8.97 -18.23
N HIS A 622 2.24 8.39 -17.61
CA HIS A 622 2.38 7.14 -16.84
C HIS A 622 2.63 5.92 -17.74
N GLN A 623 2.15 5.94 -18.98
CA GLN A 623 2.47 4.91 -19.97
C GLN A 623 3.92 5.01 -20.44
N GLU A 624 4.42 6.23 -20.66
CA GLU A 624 5.84 6.46 -20.98
C GLU A 624 6.77 5.94 -19.86
N LEU A 625 6.33 5.98 -18.60
CA LEU A 625 7.04 5.40 -17.44
C LEU A 625 6.84 3.88 -17.26
N GLY A 626 5.92 3.24 -18.00
CA GLY A 626 5.62 1.81 -17.84
C GLY A 626 4.68 1.46 -16.67
N TYR A 627 4.04 2.45 -16.04
CA TYR A 627 3.11 2.27 -14.91
C TYR A 627 1.67 1.99 -15.35
N VAL A 628 1.32 2.39 -16.57
CA VAL A 628 -0.01 2.23 -17.16
C VAL A 628 0.10 1.78 -18.60
N LYS A 629 -0.86 0.95 -19.05
CA LYS A 629 -1.10 0.66 -20.45
C LYS A 629 -2.45 1.22 -20.87
N LEU A 630 -2.47 2.02 -21.93
CA LEU A 630 -3.70 2.60 -22.49
C LEU A 630 -4.32 1.63 -23.51
N ILE A 631 -5.50 1.09 -23.18
CA ILE A 631 -6.18 0.09 -24.00
C ILE A 631 -7.32 0.76 -24.77
N LYS A 632 -7.35 0.62 -26.10
CA LYS A 632 -8.46 1.14 -26.92
C LYS A 632 -9.68 0.25 -26.77
N ALA A 633 -10.88 0.84 -26.83
CA ALA A 633 -12.14 0.12 -26.71
C ALA A 633 -12.25 -1.10 -27.64
N LYS A 634 -11.78 -0.97 -28.89
CA LYS A 634 -11.78 -2.05 -29.90
C LYS A 634 -10.89 -3.25 -29.55
N ASP A 635 -9.90 -3.07 -28.67
CA ASP A 635 -8.94 -4.10 -28.27
C ASP A 635 -9.41 -4.85 -27.00
N ARG A 636 -10.56 -4.45 -26.44
CA ARG A 636 -11.23 -5.10 -25.30
C ARG A 636 -12.19 -6.18 -25.77
N ILE A 637 -12.47 -7.14 -24.88
CA ILE A 637 -13.25 -8.33 -25.19
C ILE A 637 -14.61 -8.23 -24.47
N SER A 638 -15.71 -8.33 -25.21
CA SER A 638 -17.06 -8.27 -24.65
C SER A 638 -17.49 -9.62 -24.04
N LYS A 639 -18.47 -9.60 -23.15
CA LYS A 639 -19.12 -10.83 -22.65
C LYS A 639 -19.64 -11.71 -23.78
N SER A 640 -20.34 -11.10 -24.74
CA SER A 640 -20.91 -11.81 -25.90
C SER A 640 -19.86 -12.52 -26.75
N GLN A 641 -18.67 -11.93 -26.89
CA GLN A 641 -17.55 -12.56 -27.58
C GLN A 641 -17.04 -13.78 -26.80
N LEU A 642 -16.86 -13.66 -25.48
CA LEU A 642 -16.49 -14.79 -24.62
C LEU A 642 -17.51 -15.93 -24.72
N VAL A 643 -18.80 -15.62 -24.56
CA VAL A 643 -19.91 -16.60 -24.66
C VAL A 643 -19.91 -17.30 -26.02
N THR A 644 -19.77 -16.55 -27.11
CA THR A 644 -19.70 -17.13 -28.47
C THR A 644 -18.51 -18.06 -28.62
N ASN A 645 -17.33 -17.66 -28.13
CA ASN A 645 -16.13 -18.48 -28.19
C ASN A 645 -16.25 -19.76 -27.36
N LEU A 646 -16.84 -19.67 -26.17
CA LEU A 646 -17.06 -20.82 -25.29
C LEU A 646 -18.03 -21.83 -25.92
N HIS A 647 -19.11 -21.37 -26.55
CA HIS A 647 -20.01 -22.25 -27.32
C HIS A 647 -19.30 -22.88 -28.52
N GLN A 648 -18.47 -22.13 -29.25
CA GLN A 648 -17.68 -22.67 -30.37
C GLN A 648 -16.67 -23.73 -29.94
N LEU A 649 -16.09 -23.60 -28.74
CA LEU A 649 -15.24 -24.62 -28.13
C LEU A 649 -16.03 -25.89 -27.74
N GLY A 650 -17.35 -25.75 -27.59
CA GLY A 650 -18.28 -26.84 -27.34
C GLY A 650 -18.78 -26.94 -25.89
N LEU A 651 -18.77 -25.82 -25.15
CA LEU A 651 -19.48 -25.74 -23.87
C LEU A 651 -21.00 -25.58 -24.12
N GLU A 652 -21.79 -26.28 -23.33
CA GLU A 652 -23.25 -26.33 -23.44
C GLU A 652 -23.91 -26.16 -22.06
N SER A 653 -25.21 -25.83 -22.08
CA SER A 653 -26.02 -25.73 -20.87
C SER A 653 -26.10 -27.07 -20.14
N GLY A 654 -26.08 -27.05 -18.80
CA GLY A 654 -26.11 -28.23 -17.95
C GLY A 654 -24.75 -28.89 -17.68
N MET A 655 -23.65 -28.39 -18.26
CA MET A 655 -22.33 -28.96 -18.02
C MET A 655 -21.83 -28.70 -16.59
N ASN A 656 -21.24 -29.74 -15.97
CA ASN A 656 -20.41 -29.58 -14.78
C ASN A 656 -18.96 -29.39 -15.24
N LEU A 657 -18.37 -28.24 -14.89
CA LEU A 657 -17.15 -27.75 -15.53
C LEU A 657 -16.15 -27.28 -14.49
N MET A 658 -14.94 -27.85 -14.48
CA MET A 658 -13.81 -27.27 -13.78
C MET A 658 -12.93 -26.44 -14.71
N VAL A 659 -12.54 -25.25 -14.27
CA VAL A 659 -11.74 -24.32 -15.10
C VAL A 659 -10.39 -24.03 -14.44
N HIS A 660 -9.32 -24.25 -15.20
CA HIS A 660 -7.99 -23.68 -14.92
C HIS A 660 -7.74 -22.56 -15.92
N SER A 661 -7.21 -21.41 -15.49
CA SER A 661 -7.19 -20.24 -16.35
C SER A 661 -6.02 -19.28 -16.16
N SER A 662 -5.72 -18.53 -17.22
CA SER A 662 -4.79 -17.40 -17.21
C SER A 662 -5.44 -16.16 -17.83
N LEU A 663 -5.83 -15.19 -17.00
CA LEU A 663 -6.52 -13.98 -17.45
C LEU A 663 -5.67 -13.17 -18.46
N SER A 664 -4.36 -13.11 -18.26
CA SER A 664 -3.45 -12.37 -19.15
C SER A 664 -3.42 -12.93 -20.58
N GLN A 665 -3.66 -14.23 -20.74
CA GLN A 665 -3.74 -14.87 -22.06
C GLN A 665 -5.06 -14.58 -22.76
N ILE A 666 -6.15 -14.34 -22.02
CA ILE A 666 -7.46 -14.02 -22.59
C ILE A 666 -7.43 -12.64 -23.25
N GLY A 667 -6.75 -11.66 -22.63
CA GLY A 667 -6.66 -10.28 -23.09
C GLY A 667 -7.28 -9.31 -22.09
N TYR A 668 -8.14 -8.38 -22.56
CA TYR A 668 -8.78 -7.36 -21.71
C TYR A 668 -10.31 -7.49 -21.72
N PRO A 669 -10.90 -8.47 -21.02
CA PRO A 669 -12.35 -8.54 -20.84
C PRO A 669 -12.91 -7.26 -20.21
N ILE A 670 -14.03 -6.77 -20.72
CA ILE A 670 -14.76 -5.64 -20.11
C ILE A 670 -15.31 -6.10 -18.76
N GLY A 671 -14.81 -5.56 -17.64
CA GLY A 671 -15.13 -6.07 -16.29
C GLY A 671 -14.14 -7.10 -15.73
N GLY A 672 -13.04 -7.38 -16.46
CA GLY A 672 -11.92 -8.20 -15.99
C GLY A 672 -12.30 -9.65 -15.67
N ALA A 673 -11.73 -10.18 -14.58
CA ALA A 673 -11.95 -11.56 -14.13
C ALA A 673 -13.42 -11.90 -13.89
N ASN A 674 -14.18 -11.00 -13.25
CA ASN A 674 -15.60 -11.19 -13.00
C ASN A 674 -16.37 -11.46 -14.29
N MET A 675 -16.02 -10.77 -15.39
CA MET A 675 -16.70 -10.97 -16.67
C MET A 675 -16.46 -12.36 -17.27
N VAL A 676 -15.31 -12.96 -17.02
CA VAL A 676 -15.02 -14.33 -17.47
C VAL A 676 -15.88 -15.33 -16.68
N VAL A 677 -16.02 -15.12 -15.37
CA VAL A 677 -16.91 -15.95 -14.52
C VAL A 677 -18.36 -15.83 -14.97
N GLU A 678 -18.85 -14.60 -15.22
CA GLU A 678 -20.20 -14.36 -15.75
C GLU A 678 -20.44 -15.06 -17.09
N ALA A 679 -19.48 -14.99 -18.03
CA ALA A 679 -19.60 -15.65 -19.32
C ALA A 679 -19.64 -17.18 -19.19
N LEU A 680 -18.85 -17.76 -18.27
CA LEU A 680 -18.88 -19.20 -18.00
C LEU A 680 -20.22 -19.63 -17.40
N LEU A 681 -20.73 -18.91 -16.40
CA LEU A 681 -22.03 -19.18 -15.78
C LEU A 681 -23.18 -19.04 -16.78
N GLU A 682 -23.13 -18.04 -17.67
CA GLU A 682 -24.15 -17.85 -18.72
C GLU A 682 -24.19 -19.03 -19.71
N VAL A 683 -23.02 -19.55 -20.11
CA VAL A 683 -22.92 -20.64 -21.08
C VAL A 683 -23.42 -21.97 -20.51
N ILE A 684 -23.08 -22.28 -19.26
CA ILE A 684 -23.48 -23.55 -18.63
C ILE A 684 -24.91 -23.49 -18.05
N GLY A 685 -25.49 -22.30 -17.88
CA GLY A 685 -26.85 -22.10 -17.40
C GLY A 685 -27.07 -22.50 -15.94
N ASP A 686 -28.33 -22.43 -15.49
CA ASP A 686 -28.73 -22.72 -14.11
C ASP A 686 -28.71 -24.23 -13.75
N GLN A 687 -28.68 -25.11 -14.76
CA GLN A 687 -28.53 -26.55 -14.60
C GLN A 687 -27.06 -27.00 -14.54
N GLY A 688 -26.12 -26.14 -14.93
CA GLY A 688 -24.68 -26.43 -14.93
C GLY A 688 -24.01 -26.02 -13.62
N THR A 689 -22.91 -26.71 -13.26
CA THR A 689 -22.11 -26.37 -12.08
C THR A 689 -20.69 -25.98 -12.49
N LEU A 690 -20.29 -24.74 -12.21
CA LEU A 690 -18.93 -24.25 -12.41
C LEU A 690 -18.09 -24.59 -11.18
N MET A 691 -16.87 -25.07 -11.39
CA MET A 691 -15.87 -25.36 -10.37
C MET A 691 -14.54 -24.69 -10.72
N MET A 692 -13.83 -24.18 -9.71
CA MET A 692 -12.48 -23.63 -9.87
C MET A 692 -11.59 -23.96 -8.66
N PRO A 693 -10.27 -24.06 -8.86
CA PRO A 693 -9.32 -24.21 -7.76
C PRO A 693 -9.30 -22.95 -6.88
N SER A 694 -9.39 -23.14 -5.57
CA SER A 694 -9.28 -22.07 -4.56
C SER A 694 -8.07 -22.35 -3.65
N PHE A 695 -6.99 -22.86 -4.24
CA PHE A 695 -5.83 -23.36 -3.53
C PHE A 695 -4.96 -22.20 -3.04
N ASN A 696 -4.43 -22.36 -1.84
CA ASN A 696 -3.35 -21.50 -1.35
C ASN A 696 -2.01 -22.24 -1.28
N HIS A 697 -2.00 -23.57 -1.46
CA HIS A 697 -0.78 -24.40 -1.43
C HIS A 697 0.09 -24.23 -0.17
N ARG A 698 -0.53 -23.98 1.00
CA ARG A 698 0.13 -23.63 2.28
C ARG A 698 0.85 -22.28 2.29
N SER A 699 0.52 -21.38 1.37
CA SER A 699 0.96 -19.98 1.50
C SER A 699 0.30 -19.31 2.71
N ALA A 700 -0.84 -19.83 3.19
CA ALA A 700 -1.43 -19.44 4.45
C ALA A 700 -0.94 -20.36 5.58
N GLU A 701 -0.53 -19.77 6.70
CA GLU A 701 -0.23 -20.49 7.94
C GLU A 701 -1.49 -21.04 8.61
N ILE A 702 -2.61 -20.32 8.46
CA ILE A 702 -3.93 -20.69 8.95
C ILE A 702 -4.93 -20.41 7.83
N PHE A 703 -5.68 -21.44 7.44
CA PHE A 703 -6.67 -21.33 6.38
C PHE A 703 -8.02 -20.90 6.95
N ASN A 704 -8.42 -19.67 6.65
CA ASN A 704 -9.77 -19.18 6.89
C ASN A 704 -10.58 -19.32 5.57
N PRO A 705 -11.58 -20.20 5.51
CA PRO A 705 -12.38 -20.39 4.29
C PRO A 705 -13.10 -19.11 3.83
N MET A 706 -13.29 -18.14 4.72
CA MET A 706 -13.97 -16.87 4.46
C MET A 706 -13.07 -15.80 3.85
N THR A 707 -11.75 -15.80 4.15
CA THR A 707 -10.86 -14.67 3.83
C THR A 707 -9.58 -15.04 3.10
N THR A 708 -9.02 -16.24 3.35
CA THR A 708 -7.74 -16.67 2.75
C THR A 708 -7.86 -16.69 1.22
N PRO A 709 -7.01 -15.96 0.48
CA PRO A 709 -7.11 -15.88 -0.97
C PRO A 709 -6.76 -17.21 -1.63
N THR A 710 -7.12 -17.33 -2.90
CA THR A 710 -6.48 -18.32 -3.78
C THR A 710 -5.24 -17.72 -4.42
N ILE A 711 -4.22 -18.54 -4.64
CA ILE A 711 -3.04 -18.16 -5.44
C ILE A 711 -3.14 -18.65 -6.89
N ASN A 712 -4.29 -19.21 -7.31
CA ASN A 712 -4.51 -19.74 -8.66
C ASN A 712 -4.97 -18.67 -9.69
N GLY A 713 -4.79 -17.39 -9.38
CA GLY A 713 -5.02 -16.28 -10.31
C GLY A 713 -6.35 -15.54 -10.14
N ALA A 714 -6.51 -14.47 -10.92
CA ALA A 714 -7.58 -13.49 -10.73
C ALA A 714 -9.00 -14.01 -11.02
N ILE A 715 -9.16 -15.00 -11.90
CA ILE A 715 -10.47 -15.56 -12.26
C ILE A 715 -11.03 -16.44 -11.12
N PRO A 716 -10.28 -17.43 -10.59
CA PRO A 716 -10.72 -18.13 -9.38
C PRO A 716 -10.91 -17.21 -8.18
N GLU A 717 -10.04 -16.22 -7.99
CA GLU A 717 -10.16 -15.21 -6.92
C GLU A 717 -11.47 -14.43 -7.01
N ALA A 718 -11.88 -14.05 -8.22
CA ALA A 718 -13.17 -13.39 -8.46
C ALA A 718 -14.35 -14.34 -8.20
N MET A 719 -14.25 -15.61 -8.59
CA MET A 719 -15.34 -16.58 -8.44
C MET A 719 -15.66 -16.91 -6.97
N TRP A 720 -14.65 -17.25 -6.16
CA TRP A 720 -14.92 -17.73 -4.80
C TRP A 720 -15.45 -16.64 -3.86
N ARG A 721 -15.24 -15.37 -4.18
CA ARG A 721 -15.75 -14.22 -3.41
C ARG A 721 -17.21 -13.88 -3.69
N ARG A 722 -17.86 -14.58 -4.62
CA ARG A 722 -19.28 -14.40 -4.94
C ARG A 722 -20.17 -14.97 -3.82
N MET A 723 -21.38 -14.45 -3.71
CA MET A 723 -22.32 -14.83 -2.66
C MET A 723 -22.83 -16.27 -2.85
N GLU A 724 -23.13 -16.61 -4.10
CA GLU A 724 -23.62 -17.92 -4.53
C GLU A 724 -22.54 -19.01 -4.53
N ALA A 725 -21.28 -18.65 -4.29
CA ALA A 725 -20.17 -19.58 -4.28
C ALA A 725 -20.11 -20.39 -2.98
N VAL A 726 -20.04 -21.71 -3.13
CA VAL A 726 -19.69 -22.66 -2.06
C VAL A 726 -18.20 -22.94 -2.17
N ARG A 727 -17.47 -22.83 -1.06
CA ARG A 727 -16.05 -23.15 -0.97
C ARG A 727 -15.88 -24.32 -0.02
N SER A 728 -15.20 -25.37 -0.47
CA SER A 728 -14.91 -26.54 0.35
C SER A 728 -13.85 -26.23 1.42
N LEU A 729 -13.92 -26.96 2.52
CA LEU A 729 -12.98 -26.83 3.63
C LEU A 729 -11.78 -27.76 3.39
N HIS A 730 -10.68 -27.21 2.89
CA HIS A 730 -9.40 -27.92 2.89
C HIS A 730 -8.25 -26.91 3.01
N PRO A 731 -7.31 -27.08 3.97
CA PRO A 731 -6.33 -26.06 4.35
C PRO A 731 -5.41 -25.60 3.21
N THR A 732 -5.17 -26.46 2.22
CA THR A 732 -4.20 -26.19 1.14
C THR A 732 -4.82 -26.12 -0.25
N HIS A 733 -5.78 -27.00 -0.55
CA HIS A 733 -6.37 -27.18 -1.87
C HIS A 733 -7.91 -27.06 -1.86
N ALA A 734 -8.46 -26.05 -1.19
CA ALA A 734 -9.90 -25.77 -1.27
C ALA A 734 -10.39 -25.62 -2.72
N VAL A 735 -11.62 -26.04 -3.00
CA VAL A 735 -12.28 -25.92 -4.30
C VAL A 735 -13.50 -25.04 -4.13
N THR A 736 -13.83 -24.27 -5.15
CA THR A 736 -15.04 -23.44 -5.16
C THR A 736 -15.97 -23.91 -6.26
N ALA A 737 -17.27 -23.97 -5.97
CA ALA A 737 -18.31 -24.30 -6.92
C ALA A 737 -19.49 -23.32 -6.88
N ILE A 738 -20.14 -23.10 -8.03
CA ILE A 738 -21.39 -22.35 -8.20
C ILE A 738 -22.31 -23.18 -9.10
N GLY A 739 -23.55 -23.44 -8.66
CA GLY A 739 -24.53 -24.23 -9.40
C GLY A 739 -25.23 -25.28 -8.54
N PRO A 740 -26.12 -26.11 -9.12
CA PRO A 740 -26.97 -27.03 -8.39
C PRO A 740 -26.20 -28.11 -7.62
N LYS A 741 -25.00 -28.50 -8.08
CA LYS A 741 -24.14 -29.49 -7.40
C LYS A 741 -23.07 -28.85 -6.51
N ALA A 742 -23.09 -27.54 -6.28
CA ALA A 742 -22.00 -26.85 -5.58
C ALA A 742 -21.80 -27.33 -4.13
N ALA A 743 -22.90 -27.51 -3.40
CA ALA A 743 -22.87 -28.05 -2.04
C ALA A 743 -22.38 -29.50 -2.04
N GLU A 744 -22.97 -30.35 -2.90
CA GLU A 744 -22.58 -31.74 -3.08
C GLU A 744 -21.08 -31.86 -3.39
N TYR A 745 -20.52 -31.08 -4.32
CA TYR A 745 -19.10 -31.19 -4.66
C TYR A 745 -18.17 -30.72 -3.55
N CYS A 746 -18.58 -29.76 -2.71
CA CYS A 746 -17.69 -29.18 -1.70
C CYS A 746 -17.76 -29.87 -0.34
N GLU A 747 -18.74 -30.73 -0.11
CA GLU A 747 -19.02 -31.36 1.18
C GLU A 747 -17.97 -32.41 1.58
N GLY A 748 -17.57 -32.40 2.85
CA GLY A 748 -16.67 -33.41 3.46
C GLY A 748 -15.24 -33.40 2.95
N HIS A 749 -14.81 -32.34 2.25
CA HIS A 749 -13.51 -32.31 1.58
C HIS A 749 -12.31 -32.50 2.53
N LEU A 750 -12.44 -32.06 3.78
CA LEU A 750 -11.40 -32.22 4.79
C LEU A 750 -11.20 -33.69 5.17
N GLU A 751 -12.30 -34.41 5.40
CA GLU A 751 -12.32 -35.79 5.89
C GLU A 751 -12.03 -36.80 4.78
N ILE A 752 -12.42 -36.48 3.54
CA ILE A 752 -12.25 -37.35 2.37
C ILE A 752 -10.83 -37.27 1.80
N GLY A 753 -10.17 -36.12 1.94
CA GLY A 753 -8.87 -35.84 1.33
C GLY A 753 -8.97 -35.24 -0.07
N ILE A 754 -7.89 -34.62 -0.54
CA ILE A 754 -7.91 -33.67 -1.66
C ILE A 754 -8.31 -34.29 -3.01
N TRP A 755 -7.77 -35.46 -3.31
CA TRP A 755 -7.88 -36.07 -4.65
C TRP A 755 -8.46 -37.49 -4.62
N ALA A 756 -9.05 -37.89 -3.50
CA ALA A 756 -9.76 -39.16 -3.41
C ALA A 756 -10.93 -39.23 -4.41
N GLU A 757 -11.44 -40.44 -4.65
CA GLU A 757 -12.57 -40.69 -5.57
C GLU A 757 -13.80 -39.82 -5.23
N ASP A 758 -14.08 -39.64 -3.94
CA ASP A 758 -15.19 -38.81 -3.44
C ASP A 758 -14.79 -37.36 -3.16
N SER A 759 -13.59 -36.91 -3.49
CA SER A 759 -13.19 -35.51 -3.33
C SER A 759 -13.92 -34.61 -4.34
N PRO A 760 -13.90 -33.27 -4.20
CA PRO A 760 -14.58 -32.39 -5.16
C PRO A 760 -14.19 -32.67 -6.62
N ILE A 761 -12.88 -32.89 -6.88
CA ILE A 761 -12.39 -33.16 -8.23
C ILE A 761 -12.71 -34.61 -8.64
N GLY A 762 -12.64 -35.57 -7.70
CA GLY A 762 -13.06 -36.95 -7.94
C GLY A 762 -14.53 -37.06 -8.35
N ARG A 763 -15.44 -36.42 -7.59
CA ARG A 763 -16.87 -36.34 -7.89
C ARG A 763 -17.16 -35.72 -9.26
N LEU A 764 -16.38 -34.73 -9.68
CA LEU A 764 -16.47 -34.18 -11.04
C LEU A 764 -16.07 -35.21 -12.10
N ILE A 765 -14.93 -35.90 -11.91
CA ILE A 765 -14.42 -36.92 -12.85
C ILE A 765 -15.42 -38.06 -13.00
N HIS A 766 -15.86 -38.65 -11.88
CA HIS A 766 -16.75 -39.81 -11.87
C HIS A 766 -18.22 -39.44 -12.14
N GLY A 767 -18.59 -38.17 -11.96
CA GLY A 767 -19.90 -37.61 -12.29
C GLY A 767 -20.08 -37.16 -13.74
N GLY A 768 -19.14 -37.47 -14.63
CA GLY A 768 -19.21 -37.14 -16.06
C GLY A 768 -18.99 -35.66 -16.39
N GLY A 769 -18.25 -34.94 -15.54
CA GLY A 769 -17.90 -33.54 -15.75
C GLY A 769 -16.81 -33.30 -16.80
N TYR A 770 -16.49 -32.03 -17.00
CA TYR A 770 -15.53 -31.54 -17.99
C TYR A 770 -14.46 -30.68 -17.33
N ILE A 771 -13.29 -30.61 -17.97
CA ILE A 771 -12.18 -29.74 -17.58
C ILE A 771 -11.89 -28.80 -18.75
N LEU A 772 -11.87 -27.49 -18.46
CA LEU A 772 -11.45 -26.45 -19.37
C LEU A 772 -10.11 -25.86 -18.92
N SER A 773 -9.10 -26.00 -19.77
CA SER A 773 -7.83 -25.29 -19.66
C SER A 773 -7.90 -24.03 -20.52
N LEU A 774 -8.01 -22.85 -19.90
CA LEU A 774 -8.25 -21.56 -20.56
C LEU A 774 -7.01 -20.65 -20.49
N GLY A 775 -6.22 -20.61 -21.55
CA GLY A 775 -4.93 -19.91 -21.59
C GLY A 775 -3.83 -20.64 -20.82
N VAL A 776 -4.05 -21.92 -20.56
CA VAL A 776 -3.14 -22.87 -19.89
C VAL A 776 -3.32 -24.24 -20.55
N THR A 777 -2.48 -25.21 -20.19
CA THR A 777 -2.56 -26.61 -20.64
C THR A 777 -3.06 -27.52 -19.52
N HIS A 778 -3.33 -28.79 -19.82
CA HIS A 778 -3.74 -29.77 -18.81
C HIS A 778 -2.64 -30.12 -17.80
N GLU A 779 -1.39 -29.69 -18.03
CA GLU A 779 -0.33 -29.70 -17.01
C GLU A 779 -0.67 -28.84 -15.78
N SER A 780 -1.48 -27.79 -15.95
CA SER A 780 -1.99 -26.98 -14.86
C SER A 780 -3.22 -27.59 -14.16
N SER A 781 -3.79 -28.67 -14.70
CA SER A 781 -4.99 -29.29 -14.16
C SER A 781 -4.66 -30.19 -12.98
N THR A 782 -5.16 -29.89 -11.79
CA THR A 782 -4.92 -30.78 -10.63
C THR A 782 -5.76 -32.06 -10.67
N ALA A 783 -6.62 -32.24 -11.67
CA ALA A 783 -7.44 -33.43 -11.84
C ALA A 783 -6.62 -34.69 -12.13
N TYR A 784 -5.43 -34.56 -12.74
CA TYR A 784 -4.57 -35.73 -12.95
C TYR A 784 -4.04 -36.31 -11.63
N HIS A 785 -4.06 -35.57 -10.52
CA HIS A 785 -3.70 -36.13 -9.21
C HIS A 785 -4.72 -37.16 -8.70
N VAL A 786 -5.98 -37.07 -9.11
CA VAL A 786 -7.00 -38.11 -8.82
C VAL A 786 -6.60 -39.44 -9.47
N ALA A 787 -6.00 -39.40 -10.67
CA ALA A 787 -5.43 -40.59 -11.30
C ALA A 787 -4.20 -41.09 -10.53
N GLU A 788 -3.36 -40.21 -10.01
CA GLU A 788 -2.16 -40.60 -9.26
C GLU A 788 -2.48 -41.28 -7.92
N VAL A 789 -3.48 -40.80 -7.18
CA VAL A 789 -3.89 -41.41 -5.91
C VAL A 789 -4.78 -42.64 -6.08
N SER A 790 -5.40 -42.83 -7.25
CA SER A 790 -6.13 -44.07 -7.57
C SER A 790 -5.21 -45.21 -8.03
N MET A 791 -3.92 -44.94 -8.20
CA MET A 791 -2.88 -45.92 -8.51
C MET A 791 -2.04 -46.23 -7.26
N PRO A 792 -1.42 -47.42 -7.15
CA PRO A 792 -0.60 -47.78 -5.99
C PRO A 792 0.79 -47.08 -6.02
N CYS A 793 0.82 -45.74 -6.02
CA CYS A 793 2.05 -44.93 -6.03
C CYS A 793 2.69 -44.76 -4.65
N GLY A 794 1.87 -44.58 -3.61
CA GLY A 794 2.31 -44.22 -2.25
C GLY A 794 2.96 -42.83 -2.11
N CYS A 795 3.25 -42.15 -3.22
CA CYS A 795 4.01 -40.90 -3.26
C CYS A 795 3.24 -39.66 -2.79
N ILE A 796 1.91 -39.75 -2.66
CA ILE A 796 1.05 -38.70 -2.11
C ILE A 796 0.25 -39.33 -0.98
N ASP A 797 0.27 -38.69 0.19
CA ASP A 797 -0.59 -39.04 1.31
C ASP A 797 -1.54 -37.86 1.60
N PRO A 798 -2.86 -38.02 1.37
CA PRO A 798 -3.83 -36.95 1.62
C PRO A 798 -3.89 -36.46 3.06
N PHE A 799 -3.40 -37.25 4.03
CA PHE A 799 -3.52 -36.99 5.47
C PHE A 799 -2.18 -37.01 6.23
N GLY A 800 -1.06 -37.01 5.50
CA GLY A 800 0.27 -37.19 6.09
C GLY A 800 0.80 -36.02 6.92
N ASN A 801 0.20 -34.82 6.80
CA ASN A 801 0.62 -33.62 7.51
C ASN A 801 -0.48 -33.10 8.46
N ILE A 802 -0.12 -32.16 9.34
CA ILE A 802 -1.04 -31.35 10.14
C ILE A 802 -1.03 -29.93 9.59
N ASP A 803 -2.22 -29.38 9.39
CA ASP A 803 -2.46 -28.00 8.99
C ASP A 803 -3.48 -27.37 9.96
N ARG A 804 -3.77 -26.07 9.82
CA ARG A 804 -4.69 -25.33 10.70
C ARG A 804 -5.79 -24.63 9.91
N VAL A 805 -7.01 -24.67 10.42
CA VAL A 805 -8.19 -24.03 9.80
C VAL A 805 -9.01 -23.25 10.82
N VAL A 806 -9.70 -22.22 10.35
CA VAL A 806 -10.72 -21.51 11.14
C VAL A 806 -12.05 -22.25 11.01
N THR A 807 -12.64 -22.62 12.14
CA THR A 807 -13.95 -23.29 12.23
C THR A 807 -15.10 -22.27 12.26
N SER A 808 -16.33 -22.75 12.10
CA SER A 808 -17.53 -21.90 12.07
C SER A 808 -17.81 -21.20 13.41
N ASP A 809 -17.32 -21.72 14.53
CA ASP A 809 -17.39 -21.05 15.84
C ASP A 809 -16.28 -19.99 16.04
N GLY A 810 -15.38 -19.82 15.07
CA GLY A 810 -14.31 -18.85 15.09
C GLY A 810 -13.04 -19.31 15.82
N THR A 811 -12.95 -20.58 16.21
CA THR A 811 -11.72 -21.14 16.78
C THR A 811 -10.76 -21.63 15.69
N VAL A 812 -9.48 -21.83 16.04
CA VAL A 812 -8.48 -22.44 15.15
C VAL A 812 -8.31 -23.89 15.55
N ALA A 813 -8.53 -24.80 14.60
CA ALA A 813 -8.39 -26.25 14.79
C ALA A 813 -7.23 -26.81 13.98
N GLU A 814 -6.48 -27.74 14.57
CA GLU A 814 -5.55 -28.60 13.86
C GLU A 814 -6.29 -29.69 13.10
N VAL A 815 -5.92 -29.88 11.84
CA VAL A 815 -6.57 -30.83 10.94
C VAL A 815 -5.55 -31.63 10.15
N LYS A 816 -5.92 -32.83 9.71
CA LYS A 816 -5.11 -33.60 8.78
C LYS A 816 -5.03 -32.89 7.43
N GLY A 817 -3.87 -32.95 6.80
CA GLY A 817 -3.63 -32.33 5.52
C GLY A 817 -2.56 -33.04 4.70
N LEU A 818 -2.32 -32.52 3.51
CA LEU A 818 -1.60 -33.20 2.44
C LEU A 818 -0.10 -33.35 2.68
N ALA A 819 0.44 -34.56 2.62
CA ALA A 819 1.85 -34.79 2.34
C ALA A 819 2.04 -35.02 0.84
N PHE A 820 2.51 -33.98 0.16
CA PHE A 820 2.85 -34.07 -1.26
C PHE A 820 4.20 -34.77 -1.45
N ARG A 821 4.43 -35.38 -2.60
CA ARG A 821 5.67 -36.09 -2.92
C ARG A 821 6.92 -35.23 -2.69
N ALA A 822 7.96 -35.82 -2.10
CA ALA A 822 9.24 -35.16 -1.83
C ALA A 822 10.17 -35.05 -3.06
N GLY A 823 9.78 -35.63 -4.20
CA GLY A 823 10.56 -35.67 -5.43
C GLY A 823 9.70 -35.51 -6.68
N VAL A 824 10.37 -35.31 -7.82
CA VAL A 824 9.71 -35.15 -9.13
C VAL A 824 9.21 -36.50 -9.61
N CYS A 825 7.94 -36.58 -10.03
CA CYS A 825 7.40 -37.79 -10.65
C CYS A 825 8.14 -38.07 -11.97
N PRO A 826 8.63 -39.29 -12.22
CA PRO A 826 9.34 -39.62 -13.45
C PRO A 826 8.44 -39.57 -14.70
N VAL A 827 7.12 -39.59 -14.51
CA VAL A 827 6.13 -39.50 -15.58
C VAL A 827 5.56 -38.09 -15.64
N SER A 828 6.09 -37.28 -16.56
CA SER A 828 5.65 -35.90 -16.74
C SER A 828 4.16 -35.81 -17.15
N PRO A 829 3.37 -34.88 -16.60
CA PRO A 829 2.03 -34.59 -17.09
C PRO A 829 2.02 -33.81 -18.41
N ALA A 830 3.16 -33.29 -18.90
CA ALA A 830 3.24 -32.47 -20.11
C ALA A 830 2.76 -33.18 -21.39
N GLU A 831 2.78 -34.51 -21.42
CA GLU A 831 2.31 -35.30 -22.57
C GLU A 831 0.78 -35.46 -22.61
N LEU A 832 0.05 -35.05 -21.57
CA LEU A 832 -1.41 -35.20 -21.48
C LEU A 832 -2.13 -34.54 -22.66
N ASP A 833 -1.85 -33.27 -22.94
CA ASP A 833 -2.47 -32.54 -24.06
C ASP A 833 -2.16 -33.23 -25.41
N THR A 834 -0.93 -33.72 -25.59
CA THR A 834 -0.54 -34.41 -26.84
C THR A 834 -1.28 -35.73 -27.00
N ALA A 835 -1.36 -36.54 -25.94
CA ALA A 835 -2.07 -37.82 -25.96
C ALA A 835 -3.58 -37.63 -26.21
N LEU A 836 -4.20 -36.69 -25.48
CA LEU A 836 -5.62 -36.36 -25.65
C LEU A 836 -5.92 -35.84 -27.06
N ASN A 837 -5.05 -35.01 -27.62
CA ASN A 837 -5.19 -34.51 -28.99
C ASN A 837 -5.08 -35.62 -30.04
N ASN A 838 -4.05 -36.48 -29.92
CA ASN A 838 -3.81 -37.55 -30.88
C ASN A 838 -4.94 -38.58 -30.90
N LEU A 839 -5.63 -38.77 -29.78
CA LEU A 839 -6.79 -39.65 -29.64
C LEU A 839 -8.12 -38.94 -29.96
N GLY A 840 -8.12 -37.64 -30.27
CA GLY A 840 -9.32 -36.87 -30.55
C GLY A 840 -10.26 -36.70 -29.35
N LEU A 841 -9.72 -36.78 -28.12
CA LEU A 841 -10.49 -36.74 -26.87
C LEU A 841 -10.68 -35.32 -26.33
N GLN A 842 -9.96 -34.33 -26.84
CA GLN A 842 -10.10 -32.93 -26.45
C GLN A 842 -10.49 -32.04 -27.64
N ARG A 843 -11.22 -30.97 -27.35
CA ARG A 843 -11.57 -29.92 -28.30
C ARG A 843 -10.66 -28.72 -28.06
N LEU A 844 -10.05 -28.22 -29.13
CA LEU A 844 -9.17 -27.05 -29.11
C LEU A 844 -9.85 -25.86 -29.76
N GLY A 845 -9.62 -24.66 -29.22
CA GLY A 845 -10.16 -23.43 -29.77
C GLY A 845 -9.58 -22.19 -29.10
N LYS A 846 -10.17 -21.03 -29.41
CA LYS A 846 -9.80 -19.74 -28.82
C LYS A 846 -10.94 -19.19 -27.99
N VAL A 847 -10.63 -18.61 -26.84
CA VAL A 847 -11.56 -17.81 -26.03
C VAL A 847 -10.91 -16.47 -25.74
N GLY A 848 -11.45 -15.40 -26.34
CA GLY A 848 -10.70 -14.14 -26.45
C GLY A 848 -9.43 -14.36 -27.27
N LYS A 849 -8.27 -14.08 -26.68
CA LYS A 849 -6.95 -14.36 -27.29
C LYS A 849 -6.32 -15.68 -26.83
N ALA A 850 -6.85 -16.28 -25.77
CA ALA A 850 -6.28 -17.47 -25.13
C ALA A 850 -6.55 -18.71 -25.97
N ASP A 851 -5.55 -19.59 -26.08
CA ASP A 851 -5.78 -21.00 -26.44
C ASP A 851 -6.57 -21.68 -25.35
N ALA A 852 -7.52 -22.52 -25.74
CA ALA A 852 -8.38 -23.24 -24.82
C ALA A 852 -8.53 -24.71 -25.23
N ALA A 853 -8.50 -25.59 -24.24
CA ALA A 853 -8.72 -27.02 -24.40
C ALA A 853 -9.86 -27.48 -23.48
N LEU A 854 -10.86 -28.16 -24.06
CA LEU A 854 -11.97 -28.76 -23.34
C LEU A 854 -11.90 -30.28 -23.47
N VAL A 855 -11.91 -30.98 -22.34
CA VAL A 855 -11.86 -32.43 -22.27
C VAL A 855 -12.89 -32.96 -21.29
N LYS A 856 -13.40 -34.17 -21.52
CA LYS A 856 -14.17 -34.89 -20.50
C LYS A 856 -13.21 -35.31 -19.37
N ALA A 857 -13.60 -35.05 -18.13
CA ALA A 857 -12.72 -35.24 -16.98
C ALA A 857 -12.29 -36.71 -16.80
N SER A 858 -13.18 -37.67 -17.15
CA SER A 858 -12.88 -39.11 -17.18
C SER A 858 -11.78 -39.49 -18.15
N ASP A 859 -11.69 -38.81 -19.30
CA ASP A 859 -10.76 -39.18 -20.36
C ASP A 859 -9.34 -38.73 -19.99
N LEU A 860 -9.20 -37.52 -19.42
CA LEU A 860 -7.94 -37.05 -18.85
C LEU A 860 -7.45 -37.98 -17.73
N TRP A 861 -8.36 -38.40 -16.84
CA TRP A 861 -8.05 -39.32 -15.76
C TRP A 861 -7.55 -40.68 -16.28
N GLU A 862 -8.24 -41.27 -17.26
CA GLU A 862 -7.88 -42.57 -17.84
C GLU A 862 -6.52 -42.53 -18.55
N ILE A 863 -6.27 -41.50 -19.37
CA ILE A 863 -4.98 -41.31 -20.04
C ILE A 863 -3.86 -41.14 -19.02
N ARG A 864 -4.09 -40.38 -17.93
CA ARG A 864 -3.07 -40.25 -16.88
C ARG A 864 -2.78 -41.60 -16.22
N ARG A 865 -3.79 -42.41 -15.93
CA ARG A 865 -3.57 -43.76 -15.35
C ARG A 865 -2.75 -44.64 -16.28
N GLN A 866 -2.99 -44.56 -17.60
CA GLN A 866 -2.22 -45.28 -18.60
C GLN A 866 -0.74 -44.84 -18.59
N HIS A 867 -0.45 -43.54 -18.51
CA HIS A 867 0.92 -43.03 -18.39
C HIS A 867 1.63 -43.54 -17.12
N LEU A 868 0.88 -43.80 -16.06
CA LEU A 868 1.40 -44.16 -14.74
C LEU A 868 1.49 -45.67 -14.48
N LYS A 869 0.91 -46.52 -15.35
CA LYS A 869 0.68 -47.96 -15.05
C LYS A 869 1.96 -48.70 -14.65
N ASP A 870 3.08 -48.40 -15.28
CA ASP A 870 4.35 -49.10 -15.07
C ASP A 870 5.22 -48.42 -13.99
N ALA A 871 5.02 -47.11 -13.79
CA ALA A 871 5.82 -46.29 -12.89
C ALA A 871 5.30 -46.30 -11.44
N CYS A 872 3.99 -46.17 -11.22
CA CYS A 872 3.42 -46.05 -9.88
C CYS A 872 3.69 -47.27 -8.98
N PRO A 873 3.47 -48.52 -9.43
CA PRO A 873 3.74 -49.71 -8.59
C PRO A 873 5.19 -49.83 -8.12
N ASN A 874 6.13 -49.18 -8.81
CA ASN A 874 7.56 -49.20 -8.52
C ASN A 874 8.07 -47.84 -8.00
N CYS A 875 7.17 -46.93 -7.60
CA CYS A 875 7.54 -45.59 -7.19
C CYS A 875 8.30 -45.62 -5.85
N THR A 876 9.50 -45.03 -5.83
CA THR A 876 10.32 -44.92 -4.61
C THR A 876 10.15 -43.57 -3.90
N ILE A 877 9.43 -42.64 -4.52
CA ILE A 877 9.24 -41.28 -3.98
C ILE A 877 8.25 -41.35 -2.83
N GLN A 878 8.68 -40.85 -1.67
CA GLN A 878 7.85 -40.80 -0.47
C GLN A 878 7.13 -39.44 -0.33
N PRO A 879 6.00 -39.40 0.41
CA PRO A 879 5.39 -38.14 0.83
C PRO A 879 6.35 -37.32 1.72
N SER A 880 6.32 -36.00 1.55
CA SER A 880 7.03 -35.05 2.40
C SER A 880 6.23 -34.77 3.67
N ILE A 881 6.56 -35.51 4.71
CA ILE A 881 5.99 -35.37 6.06
C ILE A 881 6.79 -34.28 6.79
N ARG A 882 6.10 -33.22 7.21
CA ARG A 882 6.65 -32.15 8.05
C ARG A 882 6.65 -32.63 9.50
N LYS A 883 7.75 -32.38 10.21
CA LYS A 883 7.86 -32.64 11.64
C LYS A 883 7.31 -31.48 12.45
#